data_AF-A0A6P3X5E4-F1
#
_entry.id   AF-A0A6P3X5E4-F1
#
_cell.length_a   1.000
_cell.length_b   1.000
_cell.length_c   1.000
_cell.angle_alpha   90.00
_cell.angle_beta   90.00
_cell.angle_gamma   90.00
#
_symmetry.space_group_name_H-M   'P 1'
#
loop_
_entity.id
_entity.type
_entity.pdbx_description
1 polymer ?
#
loop_
_entity_poly.entity_id
_entity_poly.type
_entity_poly.pdbx_seq_one_letter_code
_entity_poly.pdbx_strand_id
1 'polypeptide(L)'
;MCLAGGARALLLLALVLCQRAGRVDGKNDNYQMTDICKKYFLRDLYRKIDGAVLTSQNERDLNCAITFQTHSILQRFMLRFDQLHLDCNDHLYIYDGAHAVGSYKADLSCRNTKQSVGAIYTRTNFVTLRYVTDAWGTKENGFRLVITAVKDPKHTCKDFRCTQNEFCIETDLLCDGVNHCGDGSDEATSTLCANSEASTILGMQTTWFAVALVFLILSVGCLVTATVLCFFRKHVLTPRHPHNAHNAQSHPPVSFPWIPSSSRLVSYVLIYRGVSPTTTSDDRSPKRPVSSRLPSGIVRPSVRHRARSGVVHDGREMTTTKRGGYATRRTLLTFLLIVVELSAAAQTFVVSNAIDDKDYFVGPCLVNTNQTCPDEEVTFYLYTKHNPDVGQRVLVNGSGSNLADTNFVAKSPTKIIVHGYNSDMQLGYLVDIRNEYLRKGRYNLIALDWHRLAIAPCYPVAVHNVPHVGDCLAQLVERLRDYGATEIHVIGFSLGAHVPAFAANALRPYRLSRITGLDPAMPLFVTVNRDEKLDASDAEFVDVLHTNAFIQGKIEASGHIDFYMNGGVNQPGCWEQRNPFGCNHHRAAAYFAESINSNIGFWGWPCPGFVAYLLGLCPARFPAVLMGENVNRTCQGFHLVKTKAQSPYAEGKFTVDQQDLYV
;
A
#
# COMPACT_ATOMS: atom_id res chain seq x y z
N MET A 1 18.39 33.87 -27.33
CA MET A 1 18.67 33.90 -25.87
C MET A 1 18.21 32.59 -25.24
N CYS A 2 19.09 31.57 -25.09
CA CYS A 2 18.64 30.20 -24.74
C CYS A 2 19.27 29.62 -23.45
N LEU A 3 19.96 30.42 -22.64
CA LEU A 3 20.66 29.97 -21.42
C LEU A 3 20.05 30.51 -20.10
N ALA A 4 19.06 31.41 -20.16
CA ALA A 4 18.47 32.04 -18.99
C ALA A 4 17.29 31.27 -18.35
N GLY A 5 16.67 30.33 -19.09
CA GLY A 5 15.49 29.60 -18.62
C GLY A 5 15.81 28.47 -17.63
N GLY A 6 16.69 27.54 -18.02
CA GLY A 6 16.98 26.34 -17.22
C GLY A 6 17.53 26.63 -15.82
N ALA A 7 18.42 27.63 -15.70
CA ALA A 7 18.98 28.04 -14.41
C ALA A 7 17.90 28.57 -13.44
N ARG A 8 16.92 29.33 -13.94
CA ARG A 8 15.79 29.81 -13.11
C ARG A 8 14.84 28.68 -12.70
N ALA A 9 14.58 27.72 -13.59
CA ALA A 9 13.75 26.55 -13.26
C ALA A 9 14.38 25.69 -12.16
N LEU A 10 15.69 25.39 -12.25
CA LEU A 10 16.43 24.66 -11.22
C LEU A 10 16.53 25.42 -9.89
N LEU A 11 16.74 26.74 -9.93
CA LEU A 11 16.80 27.54 -8.70
C LEU A 11 15.43 27.64 -8.00
N LEU A 12 14.34 27.74 -8.76
CA LEU A 12 12.97 27.68 -8.22
C LEU A 12 12.64 26.29 -7.66
N LEU A 13 13.07 25.20 -8.32
CA LEU A 13 12.90 23.85 -7.81
C LEU A 13 13.67 23.65 -6.48
N ALA A 14 14.89 24.17 -6.38
CA ALA A 14 15.68 24.16 -5.15
C ALA A 14 15.02 25.00 -4.03
N LEU A 15 14.48 26.18 -4.34
CA LEU A 15 13.76 27.01 -3.37
C LEU A 15 12.46 26.34 -2.87
N VAL A 16 11.70 25.69 -3.75
CA VAL A 16 10.50 24.92 -3.37
C VAL A 16 10.84 23.69 -2.53
N LEU A 17 11.99 23.05 -2.76
CA LEU A 17 12.49 21.97 -1.92
C LEU A 17 12.94 22.49 -0.55
N CYS A 18 13.68 23.61 -0.48
CA CYS A 18 14.04 24.24 0.79
C CYS A 18 12.81 24.70 1.60
N GLN A 19 11.74 25.17 0.94
CA GLN A 19 10.48 25.53 1.61
C GLN A 19 9.70 24.34 2.21
N ARG A 20 10.14 23.09 1.98
CA ARG A 20 9.63 21.90 2.71
C ARG A 20 10.49 21.48 3.90
N ALA A 21 11.68 22.04 4.09
CA ALA A 21 12.48 21.86 5.30
C ALA A 21 11.99 22.79 6.44
N GLY A 22 10.70 22.67 6.79
CA GLY A 22 9.94 23.66 7.56
C GLY A 22 9.23 23.14 8.81
N ARG A 23 9.49 21.90 9.24
CA ARG A 23 9.18 21.41 10.58
C ARG A 23 10.30 20.50 11.05
N VAL A 24 10.93 20.88 12.16
CA VAL A 24 11.55 19.91 13.07
C VAL A 24 10.36 19.18 13.71
N ASP A 25 10.28 17.86 13.51
CA ASP A 25 9.25 17.08 14.20
C ASP A 25 9.55 17.02 15.70
N GLY A 26 8.51 16.93 16.52
CA GLY A 26 8.71 16.72 17.95
C GLY A 26 9.33 15.35 18.19
N LYS A 27 10.37 15.25 19.04
CA LYS A 27 10.95 13.95 19.45
C LYS A 27 9.92 12.97 20.03
N ASN A 28 8.77 13.47 20.48
CA ASN A 28 7.76 12.72 21.21
C ASN A 28 6.35 13.16 20.82
N ASP A 29 5.48 12.17 20.64
CA ASP A 29 4.15 12.32 20.06
C ASP A 29 3.17 12.85 21.13
N ASN A 30 3.06 14.17 21.21
CA ASN A 30 2.27 14.87 22.24
C ASN A 30 0.79 14.99 21.82
N TYR A 31 -0.09 14.32 22.57
CA TYR A 31 -1.51 14.20 22.29
C TYR A 31 -2.39 14.87 23.35
N GLN A 32 -3.33 15.71 22.92
CA GLN A 32 -4.40 16.23 23.78
C GLN A 32 -5.69 15.43 23.55
N MET A 33 -6.33 15.00 24.64
CA MET A 33 -7.57 14.21 24.60
C MET A 33 -8.69 14.95 23.86
N THR A 34 -8.84 16.26 24.11
CA THR A 34 -9.76 17.14 23.38
C THR A 34 -9.58 17.11 21.86
N ASP A 35 -8.34 17.12 21.36
CA ASP A 35 -8.04 17.21 19.92
C ASP A 35 -8.27 15.89 19.18
N ILE A 36 -7.96 14.75 19.81
CA ILE A 36 -8.25 13.43 19.22
C ILE A 36 -9.75 13.21 19.17
N CYS A 37 -10.45 13.44 20.28
CA CYS A 37 -11.81 12.95 20.47
C CYS A 37 -12.90 13.84 19.87
N LYS A 38 -12.66 15.15 19.70
CA LYS A 38 -13.63 16.08 19.08
C LYS A 38 -13.67 15.99 17.55
N LYS A 39 -12.71 15.31 16.91
CA LYS A 39 -12.66 15.10 15.45
C LYS A 39 -13.08 13.66 15.15
N TYR A 40 -14.32 13.44 14.70
CA TYR A 40 -14.88 12.11 14.39
C TYR A 40 -13.92 11.23 13.57
N PHE A 41 -13.34 11.77 12.49
CA PHE A 41 -12.37 11.09 11.62
C PHE A 41 -11.07 10.59 12.30
N LEU A 42 -10.75 11.08 13.51
CA LEU A 42 -9.54 10.71 14.25
C LEU A 42 -9.77 9.64 15.32
N ARG A 43 -11.01 9.23 15.58
CA ARG A 43 -11.34 8.18 16.58
C ARG A 43 -10.96 6.78 16.06
N ASP A 44 -11.29 6.50 14.81
CA ASP A 44 -11.30 5.13 14.26
C ASP A 44 -9.99 4.75 13.52
N LEU A 45 -8.89 5.49 13.77
CA LEU A 45 -7.60 5.28 13.12
C LEU A 45 -6.54 4.77 14.11
N TYR A 46 -6.07 3.54 13.90
CA TYR A 46 -4.92 2.98 14.62
C TYR A 46 -3.67 3.86 14.43
N ARG A 47 -3.02 4.23 15.55
CA ARG A 47 -1.79 5.04 15.55
C ARG A 47 -0.60 4.16 15.91
N LYS A 48 0.44 4.17 15.07
CA LYS A 48 1.73 3.56 15.43
C LYS A 48 2.59 4.57 16.18
N ILE A 49 3.07 4.18 17.36
CA ILE A 49 3.90 5.01 18.25
C ILE A 49 4.94 4.14 18.96
N ASP A 50 6.11 4.73 19.24
CA ASP A 50 7.12 4.15 20.13
C ASP A 50 7.16 4.87 21.48
N GLY A 51 6.96 6.19 21.47
CA GLY A 51 6.71 7.00 22.66
C GLY A 51 5.64 8.04 22.39
N ALA A 52 4.75 8.26 23.34
CA ALA A 52 3.73 9.29 23.28
C ALA A 52 3.33 9.80 24.67
N VAL A 53 2.85 11.04 24.74
CA VAL A 53 2.28 11.64 25.95
C VAL A 53 0.84 12.05 25.70
N LEU A 54 -0.11 11.37 26.35
CA LEU A 54 -1.53 11.71 26.30
C LEU A 54 -1.91 12.57 27.51
N THR A 55 -2.46 13.75 27.26
CA THR A 55 -2.88 14.72 28.29
C THR A 55 -4.39 14.97 28.23
N SER A 56 -5.01 15.08 29.40
CA SER A 56 -6.42 15.40 29.64
C SER A 56 -6.52 16.57 30.63
N GLN A 57 -7.41 17.52 30.37
CA GLN A 57 -7.64 18.72 31.18
C GLN A 57 -9.15 19.08 31.20
N ASN A 58 -9.89 18.56 32.20
CA ASN A 58 -11.32 18.84 32.43
C ASN A 58 -12.20 18.70 31.16
N GLU A 59 -12.07 17.56 30.46
CA GLU A 59 -12.98 17.21 29.37
C GLU A 59 -14.36 16.79 29.91
N ARG A 60 -15.43 17.39 29.38
CA ARG A 60 -16.82 17.13 29.77
C ARG A 60 -17.60 16.48 28.64
N ASP A 61 -18.61 15.69 29.01
CA ASP A 61 -19.51 14.96 28.12
C ASP A 61 -18.77 14.11 27.06
N LEU A 62 -17.59 13.58 27.42
CA LEU A 62 -16.72 12.87 26.49
C LEU A 62 -16.99 11.36 26.53
N ASN A 63 -17.15 10.72 25.37
CA ASN A 63 -17.15 9.26 25.24
C ASN A 63 -16.34 8.88 24.01
N CYS A 64 -15.08 8.51 24.25
CA CYS A 64 -14.05 8.36 23.23
C CYS A 64 -13.23 7.10 23.45
N ALA A 65 -12.89 6.40 22.36
CA ALA A 65 -11.93 5.31 22.35
C ALA A 65 -10.78 5.65 21.39
N ILE A 66 -9.56 5.27 21.75
CA ILE A 66 -8.33 5.52 20.99
C ILE A 66 -7.47 4.26 21.06
N THR A 67 -7.08 3.70 19.92
CA THR A 67 -6.16 2.55 19.87
C THR A 67 -4.78 2.95 19.36
N PHE A 68 -3.76 2.57 20.12
CA PHE A 68 -2.35 2.65 19.74
C PHE A 68 -1.78 1.26 19.43
N GLN A 69 -0.78 1.22 18.55
CA GLN A 69 -0.05 0.03 18.13
C GLN A 69 1.46 0.33 18.19
N THR A 70 2.29 -0.64 18.57
CA THR A 70 3.75 -0.51 18.47
C THR A 70 4.23 -0.71 17.03
N HIS A 71 5.45 -0.28 16.68
CA HIS A 71 5.98 -0.54 15.34
C HIS A 71 6.35 -2.01 15.09
N SER A 72 6.71 -2.77 16.14
CA SER A 72 6.99 -4.21 16.11
C SER A 72 6.08 -5.02 17.03
N ILE A 73 5.68 -6.21 16.60
CA ILE A 73 4.94 -7.18 17.43
C ILE A 73 5.75 -7.74 18.62
N LEU A 74 7.07 -7.52 18.64
CA LEU A 74 7.95 -7.85 19.77
C LEU A 74 8.07 -6.71 20.79
N GLN A 75 7.40 -5.57 20.56
CA GLN A 75 7.18 -4.53 21.55
C GLN A 75 5.80 -4.71 22.18
N ARG A 76 5.68 -4.32 23.44
CA ARG A 76 4.42 -4.15 24.17
C ARG A 76 4.41 -2.78 24.86
N PHE A 77 3.24 -2.26 25.17
CA PHE A 77 3.12 -0.96 25.84
C PHE A 77 3.31 -1.05 27.35
N MET A 78 4.19 -0.19 27.88
CA MET A 78 4.16 0.29 29.25
C MET A 78 3.38 1.61 29.29
N LEU A 79 2.50 1.76 30.28
CA LEU A 79 1.67 2.92 30.53
C LEU A 79 1.96 3.45 31.94
N ARG A 80 2.40 4.71 32.06
CA ARG A 80 2.72 5.37 33.34
C ARG A 80 2.00 6.70 33.48
N PHE A 81 1.28 6.90 34.58
CA PHE A 81 0.68 8.19 34.90
C PHE A 81 1.69 9.10 35.61
N ASP A 82 1.98 10.25 35.02
CA ASP A 82 2.73 11.33 35.67
C ASP A 82 1.83 12.18 36.57
N GLN A 83 0.58 12.37 36.14
CA GLN A 83 -0.52 12.95 36.91
C GLN A 83 -1.78 12.11 36.65
N LEU A 84 -2.56 11.85 37.69
CA LEU A 84 -3.85 11.17 37.62
C LEU A 84 -4.76 11.74 38.71
N HIS A 85 -5.80 12.46 38.29
CA HIS A 85 -6.85 12.97 39.17
C HIS A 85 -8.16 12.98 38.39
N LEU A 86 -8.97 11.93 38.53
CA LEU A 86 -10.26 11.77 37.84
C LEU A 86 -11.42 12.10 38.78
N ASP A 87 -12.56 12.49 38.22
CA ASP A 87 -13.79 12.55 39.00
C ASP A 87 -14.24 11.14 39.46
N CYS A 88 -15.25 11.07 40.32
CA CYS A 88 -15.82 9.79 40.75
C CYS A 88 -16.83 9.21 39.75
N ASN A 89 -17.34 10.05 38.84
CA ASN A 89 -18.17 9.63 37.71
C ASN A 89 -17.36 9.44 36.41
N ASP A 90 -16.14 9.99 36.34
CA ASP A 90 -15.23 9.83 35.21
C ASP A 90 -14.55 8.47 35.25
N HIS A 91 -14.52 7.77 34.11
CA HIS A 91 -13.90 6.46 33.98
C HIS A 91 -12.91 6.41 32.81
N LEU A 92 -11.66 6.02 33.10
CA LEU A 92 -10.64 5.70 32.11
C LEU A 92 -10.40 4.18 32.10
N TYR A 93 -10.99 3.51 31.11
CA TYR A 93 -10.83 2.08 30.87
C TYR A 93 -9.61 1.81 29.97
N ILE A 94 -8.79 0.83 30.34
CA ILE A 94 -7.59 0.41 29.61
C ILE A 94 -7.77 -1.03 29.15
N TYR A 95 -7.69 -1.31 27.84
CA TYR A 95 -7.86 -2.63 27.25
C TYR A 95 -6.53 -3.16 26.66
N ASP A 96 -6.23 -4.42 26.95
CA ASP A 96 -5.01 -5.14 26.50
C ASP A 96 -5.22 -5.76 25.11
N GLY A 97 -5.44 -4.92 24.10
CA GLY A 97 -5.78 -5.32 22.74
C GLY A 97 -6.11 -4.13 21.84
N ALA A 98 -6.61 -4.41 20.63
CA ALA A 98 -6.89 -3.40 19.60
C ALA A 98 -8.28 -2.73 19.69
N HIS A 99 -9.19 -3.24 20.52
CA HIS A 99 -10.58 -2.81 20.62
C HIS A 99 -11.04 -2.61 22.07
N ALA A 100 -11.93 -1.64 22.30
CA ALA A 100 -12.57 -1.39 23.61
C ALA A 100 -13.76 -2.32 23.88
N VAL A 101 -13.57 -3.63 23.70
CA VAL A 101 -14.62 -4.67 23.78
C VAL A 101 -14.15 -5.82 24.68
N GLY A 102 -15.04 -6.32 25.54
CA GLY A 102 -14.73 -7.38 26.51
C GLY A 102 -14.24 -6.83 27.86
N SER A 103 -13.47 -7.63 28.59
CA SER A 103 -12.92 -7.27 29.89
C SER A 103 -11.80 -6.23 29.77
N TYR A 104 -11.93 -5.09 30.44
CA TYR A 104 -10.82 -4.16 30.62
C TYR A 104 -9.72 -4.75 31.50
N LYS A 105 -8.48 -4.28 31.30
CA LYS A 105 -7.30 -4.60 32.10
C LYS A 105 -7.20 -3.73 33.36
N ALA A 106 -7.67 -2.49 33.26
CA ALA A 106 -7.85 -1.56 34.38
C ALA A 106 -9.05 -0.64 34.11
N ASP A 107 -9.71 -0.25 35.19
CA ASP A 107 -10.73 0.80 35.26
C ASP A 107 -10.26 1.78 36.33
N LEU A 108 -10.17 3.06 35.96
CA LEU A 108 -9.59 4.12 36.77
C LEU A 108 -10.60 5.26 36.96
N SER A 109 -10.80 5.66 38.21
CA SER A 109 -11.71 6.72 38.68
C SER A 109 -11.06 7.50 39.84
N CYS A 110 -11.78 8.40 40.51
CA CYS A 110 -11.30 9.14 41.70
C CYS A 110 -10.67 8.27 42.81
N ARG A 111 -10.98 6.96 42.86
CA ARG A 111 -10.41 6.01 43.84
C ARG A 111 -8.95 5.67 43.57
N ASN A 112 -8.44 6.02 42.39
CA ASN A 112 -7.13 5.60 41.89
C ASN A 112 -6.16 6.79 41.83
N THR A 113 -5.19 6.83 42.74
CA THR A 113 -4.06 7.78 42.69
C THR A 113 -2.88 7.21 41.90
N LYS A 114 -1.98 8.08 41.43
CA LYS A 114 -0.72 7.69 40.78
C LYS A 114 0.05 6.59 41.54
N GLN A 115 0.14 6.69 42.86
CA GLN A 115 0.83 5.74 43.73
C GLN A 115 0.12 4.37 43.79
N SER A 116 -1.21 4.34 43.64
CA SER A 116 -2.01 3.10 43.66
C SER A 116 -2.00 2.33 42.34
N VAL A 117 -1.80 3.01 41.22
CA VAL A 117 -1.86 2.41 39.86
C VAL A 117 -0.50 1.91 39.39
N GLY A 118 0.58 2.65 39.70
CA GLY A 118 1.93 2.31 39.24
C GLY A 118 2.08 2.36 37.72
N ALA A 119 2.87 1.43 37.17
CA ALA A 119 3.05 1.25 35.72
C ALA A 119 2.30 0.01 35.24
N ILE A 120 1.46 0.17 34.22
CA ILE A 120 0.64 -0.90 33.64
C ILE A 120 1.34 -1.42 32.38
N TYR A 121 1.55 -2.74 32.31
CA TYR A 121 2.16 -3.39 31.15
C TYR A 121 1.15 -4.25 30.39
N THR A 122 0.95 -3.95 29.12
CA THR A 122 0.19 -4.80 28.18
C THR A 122 0.92 -6.13 27.91
N ARG A 123 0.17 -7.08 27.36
CA ARG A 123 0.67 -8.37 26.83
C ARG A 123 0.68 -8.38 25.31
N THR A 124 -0.19 -7.59 24.67
CA THR A 124 -0.25 -7.45 23.21
C THR A 124 0.53 -6.23 22.73
N ASN A 125 0.77 -6.15 21.42
CA ASN A 125 1.41 -5.03 20.74
C ASN A 125 0.43 -3.84 20.49
N PHE A 126 -0.75 -3.87 21.12
CA PHE A 126 -1.82 -2.88 21.00
C PHE A 126 -2.29 -2.43 22.39
N VAL A 127 -2.82 -1.21 22.49
CA VAL A 127 -3.59 -0.77 23.65
C VAL A 127 -4.74 0.12 23.20
N THR A 128 -5.95 -0.16 23.70
CA THR A 128 -7.09 0.75 23.55
C THR A 128 -7.38 1.43 24.87
N LEU A 129 -7.43 2.76 24.83
CA LEU A 129 -7.88 3.59 25.93
C LEU A 129 -9.30 4.06 25.62
N ARG A 130 -10.23 3.88 26.54
CA ARG A 130 -11.58 4.45 26.45
C ARG A 130 -11.82 5.36 27.64
N TYR A 131 -12.01 6.65 27.35
CA TYR A 131 -12.29 7.67 28.36
C TYR A 131 -13.76 8.10 28.25
N VAL A 132 -14.44 8.07 29.39
CA VAL A 132 -15.84 8.45 29.54
C VAL A 132 -15.93 9.48 30.68
N THR A 133 -16.47 10.66 30.41
CA THR A 133 -16.66 11.75 31.39
C THR A 133 -18.08 12.30 31.35
N ASP A 134 -18.54 12.89 32.46
CA ASP A 134 -19.86 13.53 32.55
C ASP A 134 -19.81 15.06 32.35
N ALA A 135 -20.92 15.77 32.61
CA ALA A 135 -21.05 17.21 32.41
C ALA A 135 -20.31 18.07 33.48
N TRP A 136 -19.86 17.46 34.58
CA TRP A 136 -19.21 18.09 35.72
C TRP A 136 -17.69 17.82 35.70
N GLY A 137 -16.93 18.74 36.28
CA GLY A 137 -15.48 18.57 36.36
C GLY A 137 -14.75 19.82 36.83
N THR A 138 -13.83 19.65 37.77
CA THR A 138 -13.01 20.75 38.31
C THR A 138 -11.80 21.03 37.42
N LYS A 139 -11.13 22.17 37.58
CA LYS A 139 -9.88 22.48 36.85
C LYS A 139 -8.70 21.57 37.23
N GLU A 140 -8.83 20.79 38.30
CA GLU A 140 -7.82 19.84 38.75
C GLU A 140 -8.07 18.43 38.19
N ASN A 141 -9.27 18.16 37.65
CA ASN A 141 -9.63 16.90 36.98
C ASN A 141 -8.86 16.78 35.65
N GLY A 142 -8.14 15.67 35.47
CA GLY A 142 -7.35 15.36 34.29
C GLY A 142 -6.21 14.38 34.58
N PHE A 143 -5.46 14.03 33.53
CA PHE A 143 -4.31 13.13 33.66
C PHE A 143 -3.22 13.43 32.62
N ARG A 144 -1.97 13.08 32.96
CA ARG A 144 -0.84 13.01 32.03
C ARG A 144 -0.35 11.56 32.02
N LEU A 145 -0.55 10.88 30.91
CA LEU A 145 -0.21 9.48 30.68
C LEU A 145 0.94 9.40 29.67
N VAL A 146 2.07 8.85 30.10
CA VAL A 146 3.19 8.47 29.24
C VAL A 146 2.97 7.04 28.75
N ILE A 147 3.09 6.83 27.44
CA ILE A 147 2.96 5.53 26.78
C ILE A 147 4.30 5.23 26.10
N THR A 148 4.91 4.09 26.40
CA THR A 148 6.21 3.65 25.85
C THR A 148 6.10 2.24 25.27
N ALA A 149 6.60 2.03 24.05
CA ALA A 149 6.74 0.73 23.42
C ALA A 149 8.05 0.05 23.89
N VAL A 150 7.94 -0.89 24.84
CA VAL A 150 9.07 -1.58 25.46
C VAL A 150 9.31 -2.96 24.85
N LYS A 151 10.58 -3.33 24.67
CA LYS A 151 11.05 -4.65 24.19
C LYS A 151 11.53 -5.48 25.38
N ASP A 152 11.16 -6.76 25.45
CA ASP A 152 11.58 -7.67 26.51
C ASP A 152 13.07 -8.08 26.41
N PRO A 153 13.81 -8.20 27.53
CA PRO A 153 15.26 -8.50 27.55
C PRO A 153 15.65 -9.88 26.99
N LYS A 154 14.67 -10.71 26.60
CA LYS A 154 14.89 -11.99 25.89
C LYS A 154 15.19 -11.80 24.41
N HIS A 155 14.96 -10.61 23.85
CA HIS A 155 15.24 -10.28 22.46
C HIS A 155 16.51 -9.43 22.33
N THR A 156 17.13 -9.44 21.15
CA THR A 156 18.39 -8.71 20.89
C THR A 156 18.16 -7.20 20.95
N CYS A 157 18.49 -6.61 22.10
CA CYS A 157 18.46 -5.17 22.32
C CYS A 157 19.57 -4.48 21.52
N LYS A 158 19.19 -3.89 20.38
CA LYS A 158 20.05 -2.99 19.58
C LYS A 158 19.95 -1.53 20.06
N ASP A 159 18.89 -1.24 20.79
CA ASP A 159 18.44 0.10 21.18
C ASP A 159 18.84 0.39 22.64
N PHE A 160 18.28 1.42 23.30
CA PHE A 160 18.67 1.76 24.67
C PHE A 160 17.99 0.86 25.71
N ARG A 161 18.72 0.50 26.78
CA ARG A 161 18.27 -0.40 27.85
C ARG A 161 18.09 0.34 29.17
N CYS A 162 16.90 0.29 29.74
CA CYS A 162 16.58 0.93 31.02
C CYS A 162 17.27 0.20 32.19
N THR A 163 17.82 0.95 33.15
CA THR A 163 18.72 0.40 34.18
C THR A 163 18.00 -0.48 35.20
N GLN A 164 16.82 -0.08 35.68
CA GLN A 164 16.11 -0.76 36.76
C GLN A 164 15.29 -1.96 36.26
N ASN A 165 14.70 -1.85 35.07
CA ASN A 165 13.70 -2.79 34.56
C ASN A 165 14.22 -3.70 33.42
N GLU A 166 15.46 -3.52 32.97
CA GLU A 166 16.14 -4.29 31.91
C GLU A 166 15.48 -4.31 30.50
N PHE A 167 14.27 -3.77 30.35
CA PHE A 167 13.59 -3.56 29.06
C PHE A 167 14.33 -2.56 28.17
N CYS A 168 14.07 -2.63 26.87
CA CYS A 168 14.65 -1.70 25.89
C CYS A 168 13.62 -0.80 25.20
N ILE A 169 14.03 0.45 24.95
CA ILE A 169 13.27 1.52 24.29
C ILE A 169 14.03 2.03 23.07
N GLU A 170 13.35 2.71 22.15
CA GLU A 170 13.99 3.30 20.97
C GLU A 170 14.93 4.47 21.34
N THR A 171 15.98 4.67 20.54
CA THR A 171 17.00 5.70 20.75
C THR A 171 16.51 7.14 20.61
N ASP A 172 15.37 7.32 19.94
CA ASP A 172 14.83 8.65 19.62
C ASP A 172 14.02 9.22 20.80
N LEU A 173 13.64 8.34 21.75
CA LEU A 173 13.03 8.64 23.05
C LEU A 173 14.08 8.94 24.15
N LEU A 174 15.28 9.36 23.77
CA LEU A 174 16.36 9.71 24.68
C LEU A 174 16.59 11.22 24.71
N CYS A 175 16.79 11.76 25.91
CA CYS A 175 17.09 13.18 26.13
C CYS A 175 16.01 14.07 25.49
N ASP A 176 14.73 13.73 25.72
CA ASP A 176 13.55 14.42 25.19
C ASP A 176 12.76 15.17 26.29
N GLY A 177 13.10 14.94 27.56
CA GLY A 177 12.41 15.51 28.73
C GLY A 177 11.29 14.64 29.28
N VAL A 178 11.08 13.42 28.77
CA VAL A 178 10.05 12.48 29.20
C VAL A 178 10.67 11.16 29.62
N ASN A 179 10.61 10.86 30.92
CA ASN A 179 11.08 9.60 31.50
C ASN A 179 10.18 8.43 31.03
N HIS A 180 10.57 7.84 29.91
CA HIS A 180 9.99 6.69 29.21
C HIS A 180 10.44 5.35 29.79
N CYS A 181 11.61 5.28 30.43
CA CYS A 181 12.15 4.10 31.12
C CYS A 181 11.49 3.80 32.48
N GLY A 182 10.73 4.75 33.03
CA GLY A 182 10.17 4.70 34.38
C GLY A 182 11.15 5.20 35.46
N ASP A 183 12.44 4.85 35.33
CA ASP A 183 13.51 5.13 36.30
C ASP A 183 14.32 6.41 36.02
N GLY A 184 14.23 6.99 34.81
CA GLY A 184 14.97 8.18 34.39
C GLY A 184 16.36 7.91 33.77
N SER A 185 16.70 6.66 33.46
CA SER A 185 17.98 6.28 32.81
C SER A 185 18.21 6.94 31.45
N ASP A 186 17.11 7.10 30.72
CA ASP A 186 16.96 7.77 29.42
C ASP A 186 17.39 9.24 29.45
N GLU A 187 17.03 9.95 30.52
CA GLU A 187 17.37 11.37 30.72
C GLU A 187 18.68 11.57 31.52
N ALA A 188 19.06 10.62 32.36
CA ALA A 188 20.22 10.74 33.26
C ALA A 188 21.58 10.47 32.59
N THR A 189 21.61 9.86 31.40
CA THR A 189 22.86 9.41 30.76
C THR A 189 23.58 10.56 30.04
N SER A 190 24.29 11.37 30.83
CA SER A 190 24.95 12.61 30.38
C SER A 190 25.89 12.46 29.17
N THR A 191 26.52 11.31 28.96
CA THR A 191 27.39 11.05 27.80
C THR A 191 26.62 10.86 26.48
N LEU A 192 25.36 10.45 26.52
CA LEU A 192 24.46 10.40 25.37
C LEU A 192 23.79 11.76 25.14
N CYS A 193 23.31 12.40 26.20
CA CYS A 193 22.63 13.70 26.11
C CYS A 193 23.55 14.89 25.78
N ALA A 194 24.87 14.74 25.89
CA ALA A 194 25.84 15.82 25.64
C ALA A 194 26.01 16.26 24.16
N ASN A 195 25.31 15.65 23.18
CA ASN A 195 25.55 15.87 21.75
C ASN A 195 24.32 16.32 20.94
N SER A 196 23.53 17.27 21.44
CA SER A 196 22.53 17.99 20.62
C SER A 196 23.11 19.18 19.81
N GLU A 197 24.35 19.62 20.11
CA GLU A 197 25.07 20.67 19.35
C GLU A 197 26.24 20.12 18.50
N ALA A 198 26.13 18.86 18.05
CA ALA A 198 27.16 18.18 17.25
C ALA A 198 27.23 18.69 15.79
N SER A 199 27.94 19.80 15.59
CA SER A 199 28.44 20.32 14.29
C SER A 199 27.37 20.72 13.25
N THR A 200 26.88 21.96 13.35
CA THR A 200 26.41 22.69 12.15
C THR A 200 27.58 23.48 11.54
N ILE A 201 27.78 23.38 10.23
CA ILE A 201 28.69 24.27 9.49
C ILE A 201 27.80 25.19 8.65
N LEU A 202 27.93 26.50 8.85
CA LEU A 202 27.08 27.51 8.21
C LEU A 202 25.57 27.23 8.38
N GLY A 203 25.16 26.77 9.56
CA GLY A 203 23.76 26.49 9.90
C GLY A 203 23.16 25.22 9.30
N MET A 204 23.96 24.37 8.64
CA MET A 204 23.50 23.14 8.01
C MET A 204 24.21 21.90 8.59
N GLN A 205 23.49 20.78 8.70
CA GLN A 205 24.05 19.49 9.12
C GLN A 205 25.20 19.06 8.19
N THR A 206 26.24 18.45 8.76
CA THR A 206 27.45 18.00 8.04
C THR A 206 27.15 17.03 6.89
N THR A 207 26.17 16.15 7.04
CA THR A 207 25.67 15.24 5.99
C THR A 207 25.21 15.99 4.75
N TRP A 208 24.35 16.99 4.93
CA TRP A 208 23.84 17.84 3.85
C TRP A 208 24.91 18.77 3.27
N PHE A 209 25.85 19.26 4.09
CA PHE A 209 26.97 20.07 3.62
C PHE A 209 27.88 19.28 2.67
N ALA A 210 28.17 18.01 2.99
CA ALA A 210 28.93 17.12 2.11
C ALA A 210 28.20 16.86 0.77
N VAL A 211 26.89 16.63 0.79
CA VAL A 211 26.07 16.47 -0.43
C VAL A 211 26.10 17.75 -1.29
N ALA A 212 25.92 18.92 -0.68
CA ALA A 212 25.97 20.20 -1.38
C ALA A 212 27.35 20.45 -2.04
N LEU A 213 28.44 20.12 -1.33
CA LEU A 213 29.81 20.22 -1.87
C LEU A 213 30.02 19.31 -3.09
N VAL A 214 29.53 18.06 -3.04
CA VAL A 214 29.63 17.12 -4.17
C VAL A 214 28.83 17.61 -5.38
N PHE A 215 27.61 18.11 -5.19
CA PHE A 215 26.82 18.71 -6.28
C PHE A 215 27.50 19.95 -6.89
N LEU A 216 28.13 20.80 -6.06
CA LEU A 216 28.88 21.96 -6.53
C LEU A 216 30.09 21.53 -7.38
N ILE A 217 30.89 20.56 -6.91
CA ILE A 217 32.03 20.00 -7.66
C ILE A 217 31.58 19.40 -9.00
N LEU A 218 30.48 18.64 -9.02
CA LEU A 218 29.93 18.07 -10.25
C LEU A 218 29.47 19.16 -11.23
N SER A 219 28.79 20.22 -10.75
CA SER A 219 28.35 21.33 -11.60
C SER A 219 29.52 22.09 -12.23
N VAL A 220 30.61 22.31 -11.48
CA VAL A 220 31.85 22.92 -11.99
C VAL A 220 32.51 21.99 -13.01
N GLY A 221 32.53 20.67 -12.77
CA GLY A 221 33.00 19.68 -13.74
C GLY A 221 32.25 19.77 -15.08
N CYS A 222 30.91 19.84 -15.04
CA CYS A 222 30.09 20.03 -16.23
C CYS A 222 30.39 21.34 -16.96
N LEU A 223 30.59 22.46 -16.24
CA LEU A 223 30.98 23.75 -16.84
C LEU A 223 32.37 23.71 -17.49
N VAL A 224 33.34 23.02 -16.89
CA VAL A 224 34.67 22.82 -17.48
C VAL A 224 34.59 21.95 -18.74
N THR A 225 33.84 20.84 -18.73
CA THR A 225 33.68 20.02 -19.95
C THR A 225 32.96 20.78 -21.08
N ALA A 226 31.92 21.56 -20.76
CA ALA A 226 31.20 22.37 -21.73
C ALA A 226 32.08 23.48 -22.34
N THR A 227 32.91 24.16 -21.52
CA THR A 227 33.84 25.19 -22.03
C THR A 227 34.95 24.61 -22.89
N VAL A 228 35.50 23.44 -22.53
CA VAL A 228 36.47 22.69 -23.35
C VAL A 228 35.87 22.30 -24.72
N LEU A 229 34.65 21.74 -24.74
CA LEU A 229 33.95 21.38 -25.99
C LEU A 229 33.64 22.61 -26.86
N CYS A 230 33.31 23.76 -26.26
CA CYS A 230 33.17 25.03 -26.96
C CYS A 230 34.49 25.55 -27.53
N PHE A 231 35.63 25.30 -26.87
CA PHE A 231 36.95 25.70 -27.36
C PHE A 231 37.37 24.87 -28.59
N PHE A 232 37.19 23.54 -28.55
CA PHE A 232 37.48 22.68 -29.72
C PHE A 232 36.60 23.01 -30.92
N ARG A 233 35.35 23.47 -30.73
CA ARG A 233 34.48 23.94 -31.82
C ARG A 233 34.91 25.27 -32.46
N LYS A 234 35.81 26.06 -31.87
CA LYS A 234 36.25 27.35 -32.42
C LYS A 234 37.37 27.27 -33.47
N HIS A 235 37.96 26.10 -33.71
CA HIS A 235 39.13 25.95 -34.60
C HIS A 235 38.83 25.44 -36.02
N VAL A 236 37.57 25.31 -36.42
CA VAL A 236 37.20 25.03 -37.83
C VAL A 236 37.05 26.36 -38.57
N LEU A 237 37.98 26.67 -39.48
CA LEU A 237 37.88 27.82 -40.38
C LEU A 237 36.97 27.50 -41.57
N THR A 238 36.03 28.41 -41.87
CA THR A 238 35.40 28.55 -43.19
C THR A 238 35.34 30.05 -43.57
N PRO A 239 35.37 30.43 -44.88
CA PRO A 239 35.73 31.79 -45.27
C PRO A 239 34.63 32.86 -45.11
N ARG A 240 35.06 34.13 -45.17
CA ARG A 240 34.20 35.32 -45.40
C ARG A 240 33.63 35.27 -46.83
N HIS A 241 32.59 35.99 -47.27
CA HIS A 241 32.24 37.42 -47.18
C HIS A 241 30.84 37.59 -47.90
N PRO A 242 30.20 38.78 -48.00
CA PRO A 242 29.78 39.73 -46.95
C PRO A 242 28.31 40.24 -47.06
N HIS A 243 27.97 41.15 -46.13
CA HIS A 243 27.05 42.30 -46.25
C HIS A 243 25.61 42.28 -45.67
N ASN A 244 25.42 43.29 -44.81
CA ASN A 244 24.26 44.14 -44.60
C ASN A 244 23.00 43.53 -43.96
N ALA A 245 22.97 43.63 -42.62
CA ALA A 245 21.72 43.80 -41.89
C ALA A 245 21.16 45.22 -42.10
N HIS A 246 19.84 45.39 -41.99
CA HIS A 246 19.22 46.57 -41.37
C HIS A 246 17.83 46.26 -40.81
N ASN A 247 17.48 47.05 -39.80
CA ASN A 247 16.29 47.07 -38.94
C ASN A 247 14.93 46.76 -39.61
N ALA A 248 14.05 46.08 -38.87
CA ALA A 248 12.84 46.70 -38.32
C ALA A 248 12.27 45.86 -37.14
N GLN A 249 11.48 46.50 -36.27
CA GLN A 249 10.72 45.86 -35.18
C GLN A 249 9.21 46.08 -35.43
N SER A 250 8.35 45.20 -34.88
CA SER A 250 6.94 45.44 -34.44
C SER A 250 5.98 46.20 -35.41
N HIS A 251 4.81 45.69 -35.78
CA HIS A 251 3.73 45.14 -34.92
C HIS A 251 2.76 44.19 -35.69
N PRO A 252 1.87 43.45 -35.01
CA PRO A 252 0.74 42.69 -35.58
C PRO A 252 -0.59 43.51 -35.48
N PRO A 253 -1.83 42.96 -35.56
CA PRO A 253 -2.36 41.75 -36.24
C PRO A 253 -3.61 42.02 -37.14
N VAL A 254 -3.86 41.22 -38.19
CA VAL A 254 -5.23 41.02 -38.75
C VAL A 254 -5.39 39.58 -39.28
N SER A 255 -6.62 39.08 -39.43
CA SER A 255 -7.00 37.70 -39.77
C SER A 255 -7.83 37.59 -41.07
N PHE A 256 -8.07 36.34 -41.51
CA PHE A 256 -8.99 35.88 -42.58
C PHE A 256 -8.55 36.14 -44.05
N PRO A 257 -9.12 35.43 -45.05
CA PRO A 257 -9.84 34.13 -45.02
C PRO A 257 -9.29 33.07 -46.02
N TRP A 258 -9.95 31.91 -46.05
CA TRP A 258 -9.87 30.88 -47.09
C TRP A 258 -10.14 31.38 -48.52
N ILE A 259 -9.44 30.78 -49.51
CA ILE A 259 -9.91 30.59 -50.90
C ILE A 259 -9.62 29.12 -51.30
N PRO A 260 -10.49 28.43 -52.07
CA PRO A 260 -10.62 26.96 -51.96
C PRO A 260 -10.05 26.12 -53.10
N SER A 261 -10.12 24.81 -52.92
CA SER A 261 -9.76 23.76 -53.89
C SER A 261 -10.51 23.84 -55.22
N SER A 262 -9.76 23.78 -56.32
CA SER A 262 -10.00 22.86 -57.45
C SER A 262 -8.68 22.70 -58.24
N SER A 263 -8.41 21.65 -59.01
CA SER A 263 -9.29 20.57 -59.52
C SER A 263 -8.50 19.29 -59.87
N ARG A 264 -9.20 18.13 -59.91
CA ARG A 264 -9.20 17.05 -60.95
C ARG A 264 -7.86 16.61 -61.61
N LEU A 265 -7.58 15.34 -61.93
CA LEU A 265 -8.39 14.10 -61.99
C LEU A 265 -7.51 12.83 -62.20
N VAL A 266 -8.16 11.65 -62.25
CA VAL A 266 -7.72 10.32 -62.77
C VAL A 266 -6.87 9.40 -61.87
N SER A 267 -7.31 8.14 -61.80
CA SER A 267 -6.75 6.96 -61.12
C SER A 267 -5.58 6.30 -61.87
N TYR A 268 -4.89 5.31 -61.26
CA TYR A 268 -4.87 3.92 -61.77
C TYR A 268 -4.27 2.92 -60.74
N VAL A 269 -4.27 1.62 -61.10
CA VAL A 269 -4.04 0.46 -60.22
C VAL A 269 -2.62 -0.12 -60.35
N LEU A 270 -2.00 -0.47 -59.22
CA LEU A 270 -0.84 -1.38 -59.09
C LEU A 270 -1.08 -2.24 -57.83
N ILE A 271 -1.34 -3.55 -57.88
CA ILE A 271 -0.55 -4.70 -58.39
C ILE A 271 0.72 -4.96 -57.55
N TYR A 272 0.67 -6.04 -56.77
CA TYR A 272 1.82 -6.66 -56.10
C TYR A 272 2.73 -7.43 -57.07
N ARG A 273 4.04 -7.38 -56.85
CA ARG A 273 4.98 -8.44 -57.28
C ARG A 273 6.26 -8.39 -56.44
N GLY A 274 6.79 -9.56 -56.09
CA GLY A 274 8.11 -9.74 -55.47
C GLY A 274 8.98 -10.70 -56.28
N VAL A 275 10.29 -10.74 -56.00
CA VAL A 275 11.27 -11.64 -56.64
C VAL A 275 12.31 -12.07 -55.60
N SER A 276 12.79 -13.33 -55.68
CA SER A 276 13.85 -13.90 -54.84
C SER A 276 15.26 -13.62 -55.42
N PRO A 277 16.32 -14.31 -54.95
CA PRO A 277 16.81 -15.44 -55.77
C PRO A 277 17.46 -16.64 -55.02
N THR A 278 17.25 -17.86 -55.57
CA THR A 278 18.18 -19.02 -55.78
C THR A 278 19.21 -19.44 -54.70
N THR A 279 19.50 -20.72 -54.40
CA THR A 279 19.09 -22.10 -54.85
C THR A 279 19.57 -23.10 -53.74
N THR A 280 19.62 -24.46 -53.79
CA THR A 280 19.63 -25.51 -54.85
C THR A 280 19.07 -26.85 -54.31
N SER A 281 19.39 -27.99 -54.93
CA SER A 281 19.04 -29.40 -54.61
C SER A 281 20.16 -30.12 -53.78
N ASP A 282 20.07 -31.39 -53.32
CA ASP A 282 19.15 -32.51 -53.63
C ASP A 282 19.06 -33.63 -52.54
N ASP A 283 18.02 -34.47 -52.66
CA ASP A 283 17.76 -35.88 -52.25
C ASP A 283 18.01 -36.45 -50.81
N ARG A 284 17.07 -37.35 -50.46
CA ARG A 284 17.12 -38.56 -49.60
C ARG A 284 17.06 -38.52 -48.05
N SER A 285 16.50 -39.62 -47.52
CA SER A 285 16.11 -39.90 -46.12
C SER A 285 16.16 -41.43 -45.88
N PRO A 286 15.61 -42.04 -44.79
CA PRO A 286 15.61 -41.73 -43.33
C PRO A 286 16.13 -42.93 -42.48
N LYS A 287 16.24 -42.82 -41.13
CA LYS A 287 15.87 -43.85 -40.09
C LYS A 287 16.35 -43.55 -38.65
N ARG A 288 15.72 -44.21 -37.65
CA ARG A 288 16.18 -44.44 -36.25
C ARG A 288 16.74 -45.89 -36.12
N PRO A 289 16.99 -46.52 -34.93
CA PRO A 289 17.36 -46.07 -33.56
C PRO A 289 18.59 -46.87 -32.96
N VAL A 290 18.75 -46.85 -31.61
CA VAL A 290 19.31 -47.92 -30.71
C VAL A 290 20.74 -47.77 -30.11
N SER A 291 20.77 -47.42 -28.80
CA SER A 291 21.50 -48.04 -27.64
C SER A 291 22.81 -48.84 -27.82
N SER A 292 23.84 -48.59 -26.99
CA SER A 292 23.99 -49.28 -25.67
C SER A 292 25.35 -49.09 -24.94
N ARG A 293 25.38 -49.47 -23.64
CA ARG A 293 26.52 -49.91 -22.78
C ARG A 293 27.50 -48.90 -22.13
N LEU A 294 27.29 -48.75 -20.81
CA LEU A 294 28.24 -48.80 -19.66
C LEU A 294 29.39 -49.86 -19.77
N PRO A 295 30.39 -49.98 -18.84
CA PRO A 295 30.47 -49.44 -17.46
C PRO A 295 31.85 -48.92 -16.93
N SER A 296 31.82 -48.40 -15.68
CA SER A 296 32.79 -48.59 -14.57
C SER A 296 34.22 -48.01 -14.58
N GLY A 297 34.66 -47.50 -13.41
CA GLY A 297 36.05 -47.16 -13.08
C GLY A 297 36.18 -46.30 -11.82
N ILE A 298 36.36 -46.90 -10.64
CA ILE A 298 36.57 -46.23 -9.34
C ILE A 298 38.03 -46.39 -8.91
N VAL A 299 38.66 -45.38 -8.26
CA VAL A 299 39.58 -45.49 -7.09
C VAL A 299 40.20 -44.12 -6.69
N ARG A 300 40.36 -43.89 -5.37
CA ARG A 300 41.08 -42.76 -4.70
C ARG A 300 42.54 -43.20 -4.35
N PRO A 301 43.47 -42.53 -3.59
CA PRO A 301 43.30 -41.36 -2.70
C PRO A 301 44.53 -40.39 -2.49
N SER A 302 44.39 -39.49 -1.51
CA SER A 302 45.40 -39.14 -0.46
C SER A 302 46.58 -38.17 -0.71
N VAL A 303 46.39 -36.90 -0.28
CA VAL A 303 47.13 -36.20 0.82
C VAL A 303 48.68 -36.27 0.89
N ARG A 304 49.38 -35.10 0.88
CA ARG A 304 49.98 -34.44 2.09
C ARG A 304 50.63 -33.05 1.83
N HIS A 305 50.82 -32.26 2.89
CA HIS A 305 51.50 -30.93 2.89
C HIS A 305 53.01 -31.00 3.20
N ARG A 306 53.78 -29.97 2.80
CA ARG A 306 54.70 -29.21 3.71
C ARG A 306 55.11 -27.83 3.13
N ALA A 307 55.82 -27.03 3.92
CA ALA A 307 56.18 -25.61 3.66
C ALA A 307 57.53 -25.22 4.35
N ARG A 308 57.94 -23.93 4.24
CA ARG A 308 59.21 -23.23 4.68
C ARG A 308 60.30 -23.10 3.58
N SER A 309 61.22 -22.12 3.58
CA SER A 309 61.36 -20.80 4.27
C SER A 309 62.60 -20.01 3.80
N GLY A 310 62.57 -18.65 3.86
CA GLY A 310 63.74 -17.72 3.90
C GLY A 310 64.30 -17.18 2.56
N VAL A 311 65.16 -16.14 2.49
CA VAL A 311 65.44 -14.94 3.34
C VAL A 311 66.49 -14.02 2.64
N VAL A 312 66.35 -12.67 2.74
CA VAL A 312 67.33 -11.51 2.68
C VAL A 312 68.74 -11.71 2.03
N HIS A 313 69.35 -10.86 1.17
CA HIS A 313 69.56 -9.38 0.95
C HIS A 313 70.02 -9.16 -0.55
N ASP A 314 70.32 -8.00 -1.19
CA ASP A 314 70.11 -6.53 -1.08
C ASP A 314 70.41 -5.81 -2.45
N GLY A 315 70.55 -4.47 -2.53
CA GLY A 315 71.04 -3.73 -3.71
C GLY A 315 70.76 -2.20 -3.74
N ARG A 316 71.70 -1.36 -4.21
CA ARG A 316 71.69 0.12 -4.05
C ARG A 316 71.38 0.97 -5.30
N GLU A 317 70.85 2.17 -5.02
CA GLU A 317 70.97 3.47 -5.73
C GLU A 317 70.33 3.75 -7.11
N MET A 318 69.23 4.52 -7.04
CA MET A 318 69.10 5.89 -7.58
C MET A 318 69.17 6.17 -9.10
N THR A 319 68.01 6.44 -9.73
CA THR A 319 67.90 7.46 -10.81
C THR A 319 66.46 7.98 -11.01
N THR A 320 66.33 9.09 -11.72
CA THR A 320 65.19 10.03 -11.67
C THR A 320 63.99 9.71 -12.58
N THR A 321 62.79 9.74 -11.96
CA THR A 321 61.49 10.21 -12.52
C THR A 321 61.07 9.89 -13.97
N LYS A 322 59.93 9.18 -14.10
CA LYS A 322 58.75 9.70 -14.84
C LYS A 322 57.45 9.07 -14.32
N ARG A 323 56.33 9.81 -14.42
CA ARG A 323 55.00 9.42 -13.90
C ARG A 323 54.14 8.73 -14.96
N GLY A 324 53.34 7.74 -14.57
CA GLY A 324 52.18 7.26 -15.35
C GLY A 324 51.57 5.95 -14.85
N GLY A 325 50.24 5.81 -14.89
CA GLY A 325 49.59 4.51 -15.07
C GLY A 325 49.01 3.72 -13.88
N TYR A 326 48.84 4.28 -12.67
CA TYR A 326 48.26 3.54 -11.52
C TYR A 326 47.06 4.24 -10.86
N ALA A 327 45.92 4.31 -11.57
CA ALA A 327 44.66 4.85 -11.04
C ALA A 327 43.40 3.99 -11.31
N THR A 328 43.41 3.14 -12.33
CA THR A 328 42.19 2.45 -12.82
C THR A 328 41.91 1.09 -12.17
N ARG A 329 42.85 0.52 -11.41
CA ARG A 329 42.76 -0.88 -10.92
C ARG A 329 42.26 -1.02 -9.47
N ARG A 330 42.15 0.07 -8.70
CA ARG A 330 41.58 0.05 -7.34
C ARG A 330 40.04 0.09 -7.35
N THR A 331 39.45 0.93 -8.21
CA THR A 331 38.01 1.20 -8.23
C THR A 331 37.15 -0.02 -8.56
N LEU A 332 37.63 -0.90 -9.45
CA LEU A 332 36.96 -2.16 -9.79
C LEU A 332 37.00 -3.18 -8.64
N LEU A 333 38.09 -3.20 -7.86
CA LEU A 333 38.21 -4.15 -6.74
C LEU A 333 37.30 -3.77 -5.58
N THR A 334 37.15 -2.47 -5.30
CA THR A 334 36.19 -1.96 -4.31
C THR A 334 34.74 -2.19 -4.75
N PHE A 335 34.43 -2.04 -6.06
CA PHE A 335 33.08 -2.33 -6.56
C PHE A 335 32.72 -3.82 -6.43
N LEU A 336 33.68 -4.72 -6.68
CA LEU A 336 33.45 -6.15 -6.53
C LEU A 336 33.23 -6.55 -5.07
N LEU A 337 33.99 -5.96 -4.13
CA LEU A 337 33.81 -6.18 -2.69
C LEU A 337 32.45 -5.66 -2.19
N ILE A 338 32.01 -4.49 -2.63
CA ILE A 338 30.69 -3.93 -2.28
C ILE A 338 29.54 -4.83 -2.76
N VAL A 339 29.65 -5.45 -3.94
CA VAL A 339 28.66 -6.42 -4.45
C VAL A 339 28.67 -7.73 -3.65
N VAL A 340 29.81 -8.14 -3.10
CA VAL A 340 29.92 -9.32 -2.22
C VAL A 340 29.35 -9.03 -0.83
N GLU A 341 29.55 -7.84 -0.26
CA GLU A 341 28.90 -7.45 1.01
C GLU A 341 27.38 -7.22 0.86
N LEU A 342 26.92 -6.70 -0.29
CA LEU A 342 25.48 -6.59 -0.59
C LEU A 342 24.76 -7.94 -0.71
N SER A 343 25.48 -9.04 -0.93
CA SER A 343 24.92 -10.40 -0.85
C SER A 343 25.11 -11.06 0.54
N ALA A 344 25.93 -10.49 1.42
CA ALA A 344 25.98 -10.83 2.84
C ALA A 344 24.87 -10.14 3.68
N ALA A 345 24.21 -9.11 3.12
CA ALA A 345 23.04 -8.46 3.73
C ALA A 345 21.73 -9.30 3.65
N ALA A 346 21.82 -10.56 3.20
CA ALA A 346 20.75 -11.53 3.36
C ALA A 346 20.51 -11.79 4.86
N GLN A 347 19.46 -11.20 5.41
CA GLN A 347 19.01 -11.45 6.78
C GLN A 347 18.89 -12.96 7.00
N THR A 348 19.46 -13.49 8.09
CA THR A 348 19.29 -14.90 8.46
C THR A 348 17.81 -15.18 8.60
N PHE A 349 17.28 -16.01 7.71
CA PHE A 349 15.85 -16.28 7.58
C PHE A 349 15.39 -17.13 8.77
N VAL A 350 15.07 -16.48 9.89
CA VAL A 350 14.56 -17.13 11.09
C VAL A 350 13.12 -17.56 10.82
N VAL A 351 12.98 -18.76 10.26
CA VAL A 351 11.75 -19.53 10.30
C VAL A 351 11.47 -19.80 11.78
N SER A 352 10.60 -19.01 12.38
CA SER A 352 10.18 -19.23 13.76
C SER A 352 9.24 -20.44 13.80
N ASN A 353 9.29 -21.20 14.90
CA ASN A 353 8.70 -22.53 15.01
C ASN A 353 7.25 -22.59 14.51
N ALA A 354 6.95 -23.64 13.75
CA ALA A 354 5.61 -23.95 13.30
C ALA A 354 4.64 -24.13 14.49
N ILE A 355 3.42 -23.59 14.37
CA ILE A 355 2.39 -23.69 15.43
C ILE A 355 1.65 -25.04 15.34
N ASP A 356 1.57 -25.60 14.14
CA ASP A 356 1.28 -26.98 13.78
C ASP A 356 2.10 -27.29 12.51
N ASP A 357 2.24 -28.54 12.06
CA ASP A 357 3.13 -28.97 10.94
C ASP A 357 2.72 -28.44 9.52
N LYS A 358 2.02 -27.30 9.45
CA LYS A 358 1.26 -26.78 8.30
C LYS A 358 1.57 -25.33 7.92
N ASP A 359 1.94 -24.49 8.90
CA ASP A 359 2.07 -23.04 8.75
C ASP A 359 3.32 -22.51 9.46
N TYR A 360 3.96 -21.49 8.89
CA TYR A 360 5.16 -20.87 9.47
C TYR A 360 5.18 -19.34 9.38
N PHE A 361 5.99 -18.73 10.23
CA PHE A 361 6.13 -17.28 10.31
C PHE A 361 7.41 -16.78 9.64
N VAL A 362 7.27 -15.83 8.72
CA VAL A 362 8.36 -15.02 8.15
C VAL A 362 8.34 -13.66 8.83
N GLY A 363 9.04 -13.55 9.96
CA GLY A 363 8.90 -12.38 10.84
C GLY A 363 7.48 -12.30 11.41
N PRO A 364 6.72 -11.19 11.19
CA PRO A 364 5.32 -11.12 11.59
C PRO A 364 4.37 -11.89 10.65
N CYS A 365 4.84 -12.28 9.45
CA CYS A 365 3.98 -12.73 8.37
C CYS A 365 3.64 -14.22 8.47
N LEU A 366 2.36 -14.54 8.68
CA LEU A 366 1.84 -15.91 8.61
C LEU A 366 1.75 -16.38 7.16
N VAL A 367 2.53 -17.40 6.80
CA VAL A 367 2.47 -18.09 5.51
C VAL A 367 1.67 -19.37 5.70
N ASN A 368 0.49 -19.48 5.06
CA ASN A 368 -0.20 -20.76 4.96
C ASN A 368 0.50 -21.63 3.91
N THR A 369 0.74 -22.92 4.19
CA THR A 369 1.30 -23.84 3.18
C THR A 369 0.52 -25.13 2.98
N ASN A 370 -0.48 -25.43 3.81
CA ASN A 370 -1.22 -26.69 3.71
C ASN A 370 -2.52 -26.61 2.89
N GLN A 371 -3.04 -25.40 2.58
CA GLN A 371 -4.26 -25.18 1.78
C GLN A 371 -5.50 -25.99 2.21
N THR A 372 -5.63 -26.30 3.50
CA THR A 372 -6.75 -27.11 4.04
C THR A 372 -7.79 -26.26 4.74
N CYS A 373 -9.05 -26.37 4.29
CA CYS A 373 -10.21 -25.74 4.92
C CYS A 373 -11.08 -26.79 5.64
N PRO A 374 -11.61 -26.53 6.84
CA PRO A 374 -11.61 -25.23 7.54
C PRO A 374 -10.24 -24.83 8.08
N ASP A 375 -10.01 -23.52 8.07
CA ASP A 375 -8.92 -22.82 8.74
C ASP A 375 -9.53 -21.99 9.88
N GLU A 376 -8.81 -21.82 10.99
CA GLU A 376 -9.21 -20.89 12.05
C GLU A 376 -8.98 -19.43 11.66
N GLU A 377 -8.05 -19.18 10.72
CA GLU A 377 -7.65 -17.86 10.22
C GLU A 377 -8.50 -17.34 9.04
N VAL A 378 -9.45 -18.15 8.55
CA VAL A 378 -10.47 -17.74 7.56
C VAL A 378 -11.85 -17.94 8.17
N THR A 379 -12.45 -16.85 8.65
CA THR A 379 -13.69 -16.89 9.42
C THR A 379 -14.87 -16.24 8.70
N PHE A 380 -16.07 -16.77 8.95
CA PHE A 380 -17.29 -16.33 8.30
C PHE A 380 -18.32 -15.87 9.34
N TYR A 381 -18.88 -14.68 9.17
CA TYR A 381 -19.92 -14.14 10.06
C TYR A 381 -21.18 -13.77 9.30
N LEU A 382 -22.29 -14.45 9.59
CA LEU A 382 -23.61 -14.18 9.02
C LEU A 382 -24.32 -13.06 9.77
N TYR A 383 -24.73 -12.05 9.02
CA TYR A 383 -25.63 -10.99 9.42
C TYR A 383 -26.94 -11.09 8.62
N THR A 384 -28.05 -10.85 9.29
CA THR A 384 -29.39 -10.81 8.69
C THR A 384 -30.21 -9.69 9.33
N LYS A 385 -31.42 -9.44 8.82
CA LYS A 385 -32.35 -8.50 9.47
C LYS A 385 -32.78 -8.91 10.89
N HIS A 386 -32.52 -10.16 11.32
CA HIS A 386 -32.75 -10.65 12.68
C HIS A 386 -31.53 -10.50 13.60
N ASN A 387 -30.34 -10.25 13.04
CA ASN A 387 -29.10 -9.99 13.76
C ASN A 387 -28.23 -8.96 13.01
N PRO A 388 -28.64 -7.68 12.97
CA PRO A 388 -27.95 -6.66 12.18
C PRO A 388 -26.61 -6.23 12.79
N ASP A 389 -26.51 -6.19 14.12
CA ASP A 389 -25.33 -5.66 14.83
C ASP A 389 -24.29 -6.74 15.18
N VAL A 390 -24.74 -7.96 15.46
CA VAL A 390 -23.90 -9.08 15.93
C VAL A 390 -23.95 -10.24 14.93
N GLY A 391 -22.81 -10.57 14.33
CA GLY A 391 -22.69 -11.65 13.36
C GLY A 391 -22.66 -13.03 14.02
N GLN A 392 -23.43 -13.98 13.49
CA GLN A 392 -23.37 -15.38 13.89
C GLN A 392 -22.19 -16.05 13.17
N ARG A 393 -21.24 -16.66 13.88
CA ARG A 393 -20.12 -17.38 13.25
C ARG A 393 -20.65 -18.60 12.49
N VAL A 394 -20.42 -18.63 11.18
CA VAL A 394 -20.69 -19.78 10.33
C VAL A 394 -19.46 -20.69 10.34
N LEU A 395 -19.67 -21.96 10.63
CA LEU A 395 -18.67 -23.03 10.59
C LEU A 395 -18.99 -23.92 9.40
N VAL A 396 -17.99 -24.17 8.56
CA VAL A 396 -18.11 -25.03 7.37
C VAL A 396 -16.97 -26.05 7.37
N ASN A 397 -17.31 -27.29 7.05
CA ASN A 397 -16.39 -28.40 6.87
C ASN A 397 -16.75 -29.10 5.55
N GLY A 398 -15.84 -29.91 4.99
CA GLY A 398 -16.09 -30.63 3.72
C GLY A 398 -17.30 -31.57 3.68
N SER A 399 -17.93 -31.86 4.83
CA SER A 399 -19.12 -32.72 4.96
C SER A 399 -20.31 -32.07 5.67
N GLY A 400 -20.26 -30.79 6.07
CA GLY A 400 -21.35 -30.17 6.84
C GLY A 400 -21.11 -28.73 7.25
N SER A 401 -22.09 -28.12 7.91
CA SER A 401 -22.02 -26.77 8.45
C SER A 401 -23.05 -26.55 9.56
N ASN A 402 -22.85 -25.52 10.38
CA ASN A 402 -23.83 -25.08 11.39
C ASN A 402 -24.94 -24.17 10.82
N LEU A 403 -25.13 -24.10 9.49
CA LEU A 403 -26.07 -23.16 8.87
C LEU A 403 -27.50 -23.31 9.40
N ALA A 404 -27.94 -24.53 9.75
CA ALA A 404 -29.23 -24.82 10.37
C ALA A 404 -29.44 -24.14 11.74
N ASP A 405 -28.35 -23.89 12.49
CA ASP A 405 -28.37 -23.27 13.82
C ASP A 405 -28.27 -21.74 13.76
N THR A 406 -28.23 -21.16 12.54
CA THR A 406 -28.11 -19.72 12.30
C THR A 406 -29.38 -19.13 11.69
N ASN A 407 -29.46 -17.81 11.59
CA ASN A 407 -30.56 -17.08 10.96
C ASN A 407 -30.59 -17.21 9.40
N PHE A 408 -29.84 -18.16 8.82
CA PHE A 408 -29.69 -18.31 7.38
C PHE A 408 -31.00 -18.69 6.69
N VAL A 409 -31.35 -17.96 5.63
CA VAL A 409 -32.56 -18.23 4.83
C VAL A 409 -32.14 -18.53 3.39
N ALA A 410 -32.07 -19.80 3.02
CA ALA A 410 -31.60 -20.23 1.69
C ALA A 410 -32.34 -19.58 0.49
N LYS A 411 -33.61 -19.21 0.67
CA LYS A 411 -34.43 -18.50 -0.34
C LYS A 411 -34.15 -16.99 -0.45
N SER A 412 -33.36 -16.42 0.45
CA SER A 412 -32.90 -15.02 0.37
C SER A 412 -31.60 -14.93 -0.42
N PRO A 413 -31.39 -13.91 -1.27
CA PRO A 413 -30.13 -13.73 -1.98
C PRO A 413 -28.98 -13.55 -0.98
N THR A 414 -27.85 -14.20 -1.26
CA THR A 414 -26.69 -14.21 -0.37
C THR A 414 -25.60 -13.30 -0.93
N LYS A 415 -25.16 -12.33 -0.14
CA LYS A 415 -24.02 -11.45 -0.43
C LYS A 415 -22.86 -11.86 0.46
N ILE A 416 -21.69 -12.15 -0.12
CA ILE A 416 -20.47 -12.44 0.62
C ILE A 416 -19.53 -11.24 0.42
N ILE A 417 -19.09 -10.61 1.50
CA ILE A 417 -18.22 -9.42 1.46
C ILE A 417 -16.82 -9.84 1.93
N VAL A 418 -15.79 -9.51 1.16
CA VAL A 418 -14.39 -9.90 1.40
C VAL A 418 -13.51 -8.66 1.48
N HIS A 419 -12.82 -8.44 2.61
CA HIS A 419 -11.88 -7.32 2.77
C HIS A 419 -10.54 -7.58 2.06
N GLY A 420 -9.71 -6.54 1.98
CA GLY A 420 -8.40 -6.58 1.34
C GLY A 420 -7.21 -6.60 2.31
N TYR A 421 -6.03 -6.27 1.76
CA TYR A 421 -4.76 -6.19 2.48
C TYR A 421 -4.77 -5.13 3.59
N ASN A 422 -4.17 -5.46 4.73
CA ASN A 422 -4.10 -4.64 5.95
C ASN A 422 -5.47 -4.05 6.34
N SER A 423 -6.46 -4.93 6.37
CA SER A 423 -7.85 -4.61 6.64
C SER A 423 -8.55 -5.81 7.27
N ASP A 424 -9.80 -5.61 7.68
CA ASP A 424 -10.68 -6.56 8.38
C ASP A 424 -12.14 -6.23 8.01
N MET A 425 -13.10 -7.02 8.50
CA MET A 425 -14.52 -6.79 8.22
C MET A 425 -15.19 -5.66 9.02
N GLN A 426 -14.42 -4.87 9.79
CA GLN A 426 -14.87 -3.63 10.43
C GLN A 426 -14.44 -2.36 9.68
N LEU A 427 -13.73 -2.48 8.54
CA LEU A 427 -13.48 -1.34 7.65
C LEU A 427 -14.80 -0.64 7.31
N GLY A 428 -14.94 0.63 7.71
CA GLY A 428 -16.22 1.36 7.72
C GLY A 428 -17.01 1.28 6.40
N TYR A 429 -16.34 1.37 5.26
CA TYR A 429 -16.99 1.29 3.95
C TYR A 429 -17.56 -0.11 3.62
N LEU A 430 -17.00 -1.20 4.16
CA LEU A 430 -17.55 -2.56 4.03
C LEU A 430 -18.69 -2.78 5.03
N VAL A 431 -18.59 -2.18 6.22
CA VAL A 431 -19.70 -2.09 7.18
C VAL A 431 -20.88 -1.31 6.59
N ASP A 432 -20.63 -0.23 5.83
CA ASP A 432 -21.68 0.51 5.12
C ASP A 432 -22.36 -0.34 4.03
N ILE A 433 -21.60 -1.10 3.23
CA ILE A 433 -22.17 -2.08 2.27
C ILE A 433 -23.12 -3.05 2.99
N ARG A 434 -22.69 -3.62 4.13
CA ARG A 434 -23.53 -4.50 4.97
C ARG A 434 -24.80 -3.78 5.43
N ASN A 435 -24.65 -2.59 5.99
CA ASN A 435 -25.74 -1.81 6.57
C ASN A 435 -26.77 -1.37 5.52
N GLU A 436 -26.35 -0.99 4.32
CA GLU A 436 -27.23 -0.61 3.22
C GLU A 436 -28.05 -1.81 2.69
N TYR A 437 -27.48 -3.02 2.63
CA TYR A 437 -28.27 -4.21 2.33
C TYR A 437 -29.29 -4.56 3.44
N LEU A 438 -28.91 -4.43 4.72
CA LEU A 438 -29.83 -4.62 5.86
C LEU A 438 -31.00 -3.63 5.85
N ARG A 439 -30.75 -2.39 5.39
CA ARG A 439 -31.78 -1.37 5.14
C ARG A 439 -32.67 -1.74 3.94
N LYS A 440 -32.08 -2.22 2.84
CA LYS A 440 -32.76 -2.50 1.56
C LYS A 440 -33.75 -3.67 1.62
N GLY A 441 -33.45 -4.76 2.32
CA GLY A 441 -34.29 -5.96 2.20
C GLY A 441 -33.89 -7.17 3.04
N ARG A 442 -34.32 -8.36 2.60
CA ARG A 442 -34.03 -9.65 3.23
C ARG A 442 -32.90 -10.36 2.48
N TYR A 443 -31.69 -10.18 2.96
CA TYR A 443 -30.47 -10.80 2.44
C TYR A 443 -29.78 -11.62 3.53
N ASN A 444 -29.05 -12.66 3.11
CA ASN A 444 -28.01 -13.26 3.96
C ASN A 444 -26.71 -12.51 3.65
N LEU A 445 -26.09 -11.87 4.64
CA LEU A 445 -24.87 -11.10 4.46
C LEU A 445 -23.74 -11.78 5.21
N ILE A 446 -22.79 -12.37 4.50
CA ILE A 446 -21.67 -13.08 5.09
C ILE A 446 -20.42 -12.22 4.97
N ALA A 447 -19.85 -11.83 6.10
CA ALA A 447 -18.55 -11.20 6.18
C ALA A 447 -17.48 -12.30 6.21
N LEU A 448 -16.56 -12.31 5.24
CA LEU A 448 -15.38 -13.18 5.23
C LEU A 448 -14.20 -12.39 5.79
N ASP A 449 -13.76 -12.77 6.98
CA ASP A 449 -12.61 -12.16 7.64
C ASP A 449 -11.41 -13.11 7.63
N TRP A 450 -10.32 -12.65 7.03
CA TRP A 450 -9.03 -13.31 6.85
C TRP A 450 -7.88 -12.40 7.33
N HIS A 451 -8.15 -11.46 8.27
CA HIS A 451 -7.26 -10.34 8.58
C HIS A 451 -5.82 -10.75 8.93
N ARG A 452 -5.62 -11.88 9.62
CA ARG A 452 -4.28 -12.37 10.03
C ARG A 452 -3.42 -12.81 8.85
N LEU A 453 -4.03 -13.42 7.83
CA LEU A 453 -3.36 -13.80 6.58
C LEU A 453 -3.09 -12.57 5.68
N ALA A 454 -3.66 -11.40 6.00
CA ALA A 454 -3.66 -10.19 5.17
C ALA A 454 -2.86 -8.99 5.73
N ILE A 455 -2.18 -9.11 6.88
CA ILE A 455 -1.59 -7.96 7.61
C ILE A 455 -0.44 -7.22 6.87
N ALA A 456 -0.25 -5.92 7.16
CA ALA A 456 1.00 -5.22 6.79
C ALA A 456 2.15 -5.57 7.75
N PRO A 457 3.41 -5.60 7.27
CA PRO A 457 3.89 -5.22 5.93
C PRO A 457 3.92 -6.37 4.91
N CYS A 458 3.15 -7.44 5.14
CA CYS A 458 3.35 -8.75 4.54
C CYS A 458 2.78 -8.94 3.12
N TYR A 459 2.75 -7.90 2.27
CA TYR A 459 2.01 -7.94 1.00
C TYR A 459 2.30 -9.17 0.10
N PRO A 460 3.56 -9.61 -0.14
CA PRO A 460 3.81 -10.80 -0.96
C PRO A 460 3.28 -12.10 -0.35
N VAL A 461 3.27 -12.19 0.99
CA VAL A 461 2.70 -13.32 1.74
C VAL A 461 1.17 -13.26 1.70
N ALA A 462 0.58 -12.07 1.87
CA ALA A 462 -0.85 -11.89 1.73
C ALA A 462 -1.35 -12.29 0.33
N VAL A 463 -0.58 -11.98 -0.73
CA VAL A 463 -0.84 -12.47 -2.10
C VAL A 463 -0.73 -13.99 -2.21
N HIS A 464 0.32 -14.60 -1.62
CA HIS A 464 0.48 -16.06 -1.56
C HIS A 464 -0.68 -16.76 -0.84
N ASN A 465 -1.29 -16.10 0.16
CA ASN A 465 -2.41 -16.66 0.93
C ASN A 465 -3.77 -16.55 0.20
N VAL A 466 -3.93 -15.70 -0.83
CA VAL A 466 -5.22 -15.49 -1.54
C VAL A 466 -5.85 -16.78 -2.09
N PRO A 467 -5.12 -17.73 -2.71
CA PRO A 467 -5.72 -18.96 -3.25
C PRO A 467 -6.41 -19.80 -2.17
N HIS A 468 -5.76 -20.01 -1.04
CA HIS A 468 -6.29 -20.75 0.12
C HIS A 468 -7.56 -20.11 0.69
N VAL A 469 -7.59 -18.77 0.79
CA VAL A 469 -8.83 -18.04 1.19
C VAL A 469 -9.94 -18.25 0.14
N GLY A 470 -9.59 -18.38 -1.13
CA GLY A 470 -10.48 -18.79 -2.21
C GLY A 470 -11.01 -20.21 -2.07
N ASP A 471 -10.17 -21.18 -1.71
CA ASP A 471 -10.57 -22.57 -1.45
C ASP A 471 -11.53 -22.67 -0.25
N CYS A 472 -11.29 -21.89 0.81
CA CYS A 472 -12.20 -21.81 1.96
C CYS A 472 -13.52 -21.10 1.61
N LEU A 473 -13.49 -20.09 0.74
CA LEU A 473 -14.70 -19.49 0.17
C LEU A 473 -15.48 -20.48 -0.72
N ALA A 474 -14.80 -21.31 -1.51
CA ALA A 474 -15.43 -22.36 -2.29
C ALA A 474 -16.15 -23.38 -1.38
N GLN A 475 -15.48 -23.84 -0.31
CA GLN A 475 -16.08 -24.73 0.68
C GLN A 475 -17.34 -24.12 1.33
N LEU A 476 -17.33 -22.82 1.67
CA LEU A 476 -18.53 -22.10 2.12
C LEU A 476 -19.64 -22.11 1.04
N VAL A 477 -19.30 -21.78 -0.21
CA VAL A 477 -20.25 -21.72 -1.32
C VAL A 477 -20.89 -23.08 -1.60
N GLU A 478 -20.16 -24.18 -1.49
CA GLU A 478 -20.73 -25.53 -1.50
C GLU A 478 -21.79 -25.70 -0.40
N ARG A 479 -21.45 -25.41 0.87
CA ARG A 479 -22.40 -25.61 1.98
C ARG A 479 -23.64 -24.73 1.87
N LEU A 480 -23.51 -23.52 1.33
CA LEU A 480 -24.66 -22.66 1.02
C LEU A 480 -25.57 -23.27 -0.06
N ARG A 481 -24.99 -23.90 -1.09
CA ARG A 481 -25.72 -24.60 -2.16
C ARG A 481 -26.37 -25.89 -1.69
N ASP A 482 -25.71 -26.66 -0.81
CA ASP A 482 -26.28 -27.86 -0.17
C ASP A 482 -27.59 -27.52 0.57
N TYR A 483 -27.63 -26.34 1.20
CA TYR A 483 -28.83 -25.80 1.87
C TYR A 483 -29.83 -25.13 0.90
N GLY A 484 -29.55 -25.06 -0.40
CA GLY A 484 -30.45 -24.58 -1.44
C GLY A 484 -30.30 -23.11 -1.86
N ALA A 485 -29.17 -22.45 -1.58
CA ALA A 485 -28.90 -21.10 -2.08
C ALA A 485 -28.65 -21.08 -3.60
N THR A 486 -29.29 -20.14 -4.31
CA THR A 486 -29.23 -20.03 -5.78
C THR A 486 -28.64 -18.72 -6.31
N GLU A 487 -28.94 -17.59 -5.68
CA GLU A 487 -28.32 -16.28 -5.96
C GLU A 487 -27.21 -16.01 -4.93
N ILE A 488 -25.96 -16.22 -5.33
CA ILE A 488 -24.76 -15.94 -4.53
C ILE A 488 -23.93 -14.88 -5.25
N HIS A 489 -23.69 -13.77 -4.57
CA HIS A 489 -22.94 -12.62 -5.05
C HIS A 489 -21.75 -12.36 -4.14
N VAL A 490 -20.52 -12.45 -4.65
CA VAL A 490 -19.30 -12.12 -3.89
C VAL A 490 -18.85 -10.69 -4.22
N ILE A 491 -18.56 -9.89 -3.20
CA ILE A 491 -18.15 -8.50 -3.29
C ILE A 491 -16.76 -8.40 -2.64
N GLY A 492 -15.71 -8.37 -3.45
CA GLY A 492 -14.33 -8.36 -2.96
C GLY A 492 -13.67 -7.00 -3.11
N PHE A 493 -13.05 -6.51 -2.04
CA PHE A 493 -12.35 -5.22 -2.03
C PHE A 493 -10.82 -5.38 -2.07
N SER A 494 -10.16 -4.57 -2.90
CA SER A 494 -8.69 -4.51 -2.98
C SER A 494 -8.09 -5.89 -3.31
N LEU A 495 -7.22 -6.43 -2.45
CA LEU A 495 -6.67 -7.78 -2.58
C LEU A 495 -7.78 -8.86 -2.50
N GLY A 496 -8.83 -8.62 -1.70
CA GLY A 496 -10.00 -9.48 -1.57
C GLY A 496 -10.85 -9.59 -2.84
N ALA A 497 -10.64 -8.71 -3.83
CA ALA A 497 -11.27 -8.84 -5.14
C ALA A 497 -10.78 -10.06 -5.93
N HIS A 498 -9.62 -10.61 -5.61
CA HIS A 498 -9.04 -11.78 -6.29
C HIS A 498 -9.42 -13.12 -5.64
N VAL A 499 -9.75 -13.12 -4.34
CA VAL A 499 -10.28 -14.30 -3.61
C VAL A 499 -11.42 -15.04 -4.35
N PRO A 500 -12.47 -14.36 -4.90
CA PRO A 500 -13.53 -15.07 -5.63
C PRO A 500 -13.09 -15.72 -6.95
N ALA A 501 -11.96 -15.32 -7.55
CA ALA A 501 -11.43 -15.98 -8.76
C ALA A 501 -10.93 -17.40 -8.44
N PHE A 502 -10.13 -17.52 -7.39
CA PHE A 502 -9.66 -18.82 -6.89
C PHE A 502 -10.83 -19.70 -6.42
N ALA A 503 -11.81 -19.11 -5.73
CA ALA A 503 -13.05 -19.81 -5.37
C ALA A 503 -13.81 -20.31 -6.60
N ALA A 504 -13.93 -19.48 -7.65
CA ALA A 504 -14.57 -19.87 -8.91
C ALA A 504 -13.84 -21.01 -9.62
N ASN A 505 -12.51 -21.10 -9.50
CA ASN A 505 -11.74 -22.21 -10.04
C ASN A 505 -12.03 -23.53 -9.32
N ALA A 506 -12.02 -23.52 -7.99
CA ALA A 506 -12.33 -24.69 -7.16
C ALA A 506 -13.79 -25.16 -7.34
N LEU A 507 -14.72 -24.24 -7.62
CA LEU A 507 -16.14 -24.55 -7.84
C LEU A 507 -16.49 -25.14 -9.22
N ARG A 508 -15.56 -25.18 -10.18
CA ARG A 508 -15.83 -25.63 -11.56
C ARG A 508 -16.42 -27.06 -11.57
N PRO A 509 -17.54 -27.33 -12.28
CA PRO A 509 -18.17 -26.51 -13.32
C PRO A 509 -19.27 -25.55 -12.84
N TYR A 510 -19.54 -25.43 -11.53
CA TYR A 510 -20.45 -24.39 -11.02
C TYR A 510 -19.79 -23.01 -11.15
N ARG A 511 -20.61 -21.98 -11.39
CA ARG A 511 -20.20 -20.58 -11.52
C ARG A 511 -21.03 -19.71 -10.59
N LEU A 512 -20.40 -18.73 -9.97
CA LEU A 512 -21.07 -17.78 -9.07
C LEU A 512 -22.09 -16.92 -9.85
N SER A 513 -23.18 -16.53 -9.19
CA SER A 513 -24.24 -15.74 -9.85
C SER A 513 -23.78 -14.31 -10.20
N ARG A 514 -22.87 -13.75 -9.38
CA ARG A 514 -22.18 -12.48 -9.63
C ARG A 514 -20.89 -12.38 -8.82
N ILE A 515 -19.88 -11.69 -9.36
CA ILE A 515 -18.78 -11.10 -8.58
C ILE A 515 -18.74 -9.59 -8.83
N THR A 516 -18.59 -8.79 -7.77
CA THR A 516 -18.19 -7.37 -7.89
C THR A 516 -16.77 -7.18 -7.37
N GLY A 517 -15.88 -6.65 -8.20
CA GLY A 517 -14.52 -6.26 -7.84
C GLY A 517 -14.42 -4.78 -7.49
N LEU A 518 -14.07 -4.46 -6.23
CA LEU A 518 -13.96 -3.09 -5.74
C LEU A 518 -12.48 -2.68 -5.67
N ASP A 519 -12.04 -1.91 -6.67
CA ASP A 519 -10.65 -1.49 -6.95
C ASP A 519 -9.62 -2.63 -6.80
N PRO A 520 -9.70 -3.69 -7.64
CA PRO A 520 -8.91 -4.91 -7.47
C PRO A 520 -7.40 -4.65 -7.49
N ALA A 521 -6.66 -5.28 -6.59
CA ALA A 521 -5.23 -4.98 -6.39
C ALA A 521 -4.37 -5.20 -7.65
N MET A 522 -3.45 -4.27 -7.94
CA MET A 522 -2.51 -4.35 -9.05
C MET A 522 -1.20 -5.10 -8.74
N PRO A 523 -0.50 -4.84 -7.61
CA PRO A 523 0.83 -5.40 -7.41
C PRO A 523 0.77 -6.93 -7.33
N LEU A 524 1.65 -7.59 -8.11
CA LEU A 524 1.72 -9.04 -8.34
C LEU A 524 0.58 -9.68 -9.17
N PHE A 525 -0.45 -8.93 -9.62
CA PHE A 525 -1.54 -9.48 -10.47
C PHE A 525 -1.54 -9.01 -11.93
N VAL A 526 -0.58 -8.17 -12.35
CA VAL A 526 -0.54 -7.61 -13.72
C VAL A 526 -0.26 -8.67 -14.78
N THR A 527 0.67 -9.59 -14.50
CA THR A 527 1.26 -10.52 -15.50
C THR A 527 0.93 -12.00 -15.25
N VAL A 528 0.01 -12.28 -14.33
CA VAL A 528 -0.43 -13.65 -13.99
C VAL A 528 -1.54 -14.12 -14.95
N ASN A 529 -1.78 -15.43 -14.98
CA ASN A 529 -2.78 -16.05 -15.85
C ASN A 529 -4.22 -15.64 -15.43
N ARG A 530 -5.20 -15.91 -16.30
CA ARG A 530 -6.61 -15.59 -16.02
C ARG A 530 -7.13 -16.36 -14.79
N ASP A 531 -6.73 -17.61 -14.62
CA ASP A 531 -7.06 -18.40 -13.43
C ASP A 531 -6.36 -17.91 -12.13
N GLU A 532 -5.47 -16.91 -12.21
CA GLU A 532 -4.69 -16.39 -11.06
C GLU A 532 -5.09 -14.96 -10.64
N LYS A 533 -6.12 -14.36 -11.28
CA LYS A 533 -6.61 -13.01 -10.98
C LYS A 533 -8.09 -12.88 -11.32
N LEU A 534 -8.79 -11.89 -10.74
CA LEU A 534 -10.18 -11.61 -11.11
C LEU A 534 -10.34 -11.35 -12.61
N ASP A 535 -11.21 -12.14 -13.25
CA ASP A 535 -11.56 -12.14 -14.67
C ASP A 535 -13.08 -12.33 -14.89
N ALA A 536 -13.58 -11.93 -16.06
CA ALA A 536 -14.96 -12.16 -16.49
C ALA A 536 -15.41 -13.65 -16.43
N SER A 537 -14.51 -14.63 -16.58
CA SER A 537 -14.88 -16.05 -16.57
C SER A 537 -15.38 -16.57 -15.21
N ASP A 538 -15.10 -15.87 -14.12
CA ASP A 538 -15.23 -16.38 -12.75
C ASP A 538 -16.69 -16.49 -12.27
N ALA A 539 -17.61 -15.76 -12.92
CA ALA A 539 -19.04 -15.78 -12.60
C ALA A 539 -19.90 -15.59 -13.86
N GLU A 540 -21.21 -15.88 -13.74
CA GLU A 540 -22.19 -15.58 -14.79
C GLU A 540 -22.30 -14.08 -15.11
N PHE A 541 -21.90 -13.23 -14.17
CA PHE A 541 -21.69 -11.80 -14.39
C PHE A 541 -20.59 -11.26 -13.47
N VAL A 542 -19.75 -10.37 -13.99
CA VAL A 542 -18.65 -9.75 -13.23
C VAL A 542 -18.64 -8.26 -13.52
N ASP A 543 -18.74 -7.42 -12.49
CA ASP A 543 -18.63 -5.96 -12.62
C ASP A 543 -17.52 -5.41 -11.72
N VAL A 544 -16.77 -4.44 -12.23
CA VAL A 544 -15.58 -3.92 -11.54
C VAL A 544 -15.64 -2.41 -11.44
N LEU A 545 -15.28 -1.87 -10.27
CA LEU A 545 -15.12 -0.43 -10.03
C LEU A 545 -13.63 -0.12 -9.89
N HIS A 546 -13.09 0.73 -10.75
CA HIS A 546 -11.72 1.24 -10.64
C HIS A 546 -11.74 2.65 -10.04
N THR A 547 -10.96 2.89 -8.98
CA THR A 547 -10.88 4.19 -8.30
C THR A 547 -9.45 4.65 -7.96
N ASN A 548 -8.46 3.75 -7.83
CA ASN A 548 -7.05 4.10 -7.58
C ASN A 548 -6.08 3.34 -8.52
N ALA A 549 -6.45 3.27 -9.80
CA ALA A 549 -5.66 2.62 -10.84
C ALA A 549 -4.22 3.17 -10.92
N PHE A 550 -3.26 2.30 -11.25
CA PHE A 550 -1.81 2.53 -11.24
C PHE A 550 -1.13 2.68 -9.87
N ILE A 551 -1.87 2.85 -8.76
CA ILE A 551 -1.27 3.01 -7.43
C ILE A 551 -1.57 1.80 -6.53
N GLN A 552 -2.85 1.42 -6.40
CA GLN A 552 -3.27 0.23 -5.66
C GLN A 552 -4.19 -0.64 -6.51
N GLY A 553 -5.15 -0.04 -7.23
CA GLY A 553 -6.02 -0.75 -8.18
C GLY A 553 -5.33 -1.06 -9.52
N LYS A 554 -5.73 -2.14 -10.20
CA LYS A 554 -5.34 -2.41 -11.60
C LYS A 554 -6.11 -1.51 -12.57
N ILE A 555 -5.50 -1.23 -13.72
CA ILE A 555 -6.14 -0.54 -14.88
C ILE A 555 -6.79 -1.54 -15.85
N GLU A 556 -6.28 -2.76 -15.92
CA GLU A 556 -6.73 -3.81 -16.82
C GLU A 556 -8.22 -4.12 -16.60
N ALA A 557 -9.00 -4.14 -17.69
CA ALA A 557 -10.39 -4.56 -17.65
C ALA A 557 -10.47 -6.02 -17.17
N SER A 558 -11.35 -6.28 -16.21
CA SER A 558 -11.33 -7.45 -15.35
C SER A 558 -12.72 -8.06 -15.13
N GLY A 559 -13.77 -7.39 -15.60
CA GLY A 559 -15.13 -7.91 -15.56
C GLY A 559 -15.72 -8.16 -16.94
N HIS A 560 -17.01 -8.47 -16.94
CA HIS A 560 -17.85 -8.27 -18.11
C HIS A 560 -18.03 -6.77 -18.38
N ILE A 561 -18.11 -5.95 -17.31
CA ILE A 561 -18.20 -4.49 -17.36
C ILE A 561 -17.27 -3.85 -16.32
N ASP A 562 -16.57 -2.78 -16.71
CA ASP A 562 -15.56 -2.12 -15.89
C ASP A 562 -15.84 -0.61 -15.84
N PHE A 563 -16.11 -0.09 -14.64
CA PHE A 563 -16.48 1.30 -14.36
C PHE A 563 -15.28 2.09 -13.81
N TYR A 564 -14.77 3.01 -14.61
CA TYR A 564 -13.63 3.86 -14.29
C TYR A 564 -14.13 5.18 -13.69
N MET A 565 -14.28 5.18 -12.36
CA MET A 565 -14.86 6.26 -11.58
C MET A 565 -13.98 7.51 -11.68
N ASN A 566 -14.51 8.59 -12.22
CA ASN A 566 -13.80 9.85 -12.50
C ASN A 566 -12.51 9.65 -13.33
N GLY A 567 -12.48 8.63 -14.20
CA GLY A 567 -11.28 8.21 -14.95
C GLY A 567 -10.43 7.13 -14.28
N GLY A 568 -10.85 6.63 -13.11
CA GLY A 568 -10.30 5.45 -12.44
C GLY A 568 -9.04 5.67 -11.61
N VAL A 569 -8.43 6.86 -11.62
CA VAL A 569 -7.12 7.11 -10.97
C VAL A 569 -7.22 8.03 -9.75
N ASN A 570 -7.98 9.13 -9.85
CA ASN A 570 -8.08 10.14 -8.79
C ASN A 570 -9.54 10.50 -8.54
N GLN A 571 -9.95 10.46 -7.28
CA GLN A 571 -11.34 10.66 -6.89
C GLN A 571 -11.54 12.07 -6.30
N PRO A 572 -12.60 12.80 -6.70
CA PRO A 572 -12.89 14.13 -6.17
C PRO A 572 -12.92 14.13 -4.63
N GLY A 573 -12.31 15.15 -4.01
CA GLY A 573 -12.20 15.28 -2.55
C GLY A 573 -11.11 14.45 -1.87
N CYS A 574 -10.38 13.58 -2.58
CA CYS A 574 -9.29 12.80 -1.96
C CYS A 574 -7.93 13.51 -1.93
N TRP A 575 -7.67 14.50 -2.81
CA TRP A 575 -6.37 15.17 -2.90
C TRP A 575 -6.01 16.00 -1.64
N GLU A 576 -7.01 16.48 -0.91
CA GLU A 576 -6.85 17.29 0.31
C GLU A 576 -6.67 16.45 1.59
N GLN A 577 -6.75 15.12 1.49
CA GLN A 577 -6.64 14.19 2.61
C GLN A 577 -5.17 13.93 3.00
N ARG A 578 -4.92 13.56 4.27
CA ARG A 578 -3.57 13.14 4.74
C ARG A 578 -3.05 11.89 4.00
N ASN A 579 -3.95 11.06 3.45
CA ASN A 579 -3.61 9.91 2.60
C ASN A 579 -4.49 9.90 1.33
N PRO A 580 -4.11 10.61 0.25
CA PRO A 580 -4.90 10.68 -0.97
C PRO A 580 -5.08 9.32 -1.66
N PHE A 581 -4.05 8.47 -1.66
CA PHE A 581 -4.09 7.17 -2.30
C PHE A 581 -5.02 6.20 -1.58
N GLY A 582 -4.94 6.12 -0.25
CA GLY A 582 -5.89 5.33 0.55
C GLY A 582 -7.33 5.83 0.40
N CYS A 583 -7.54 7.15 0.29
CA CYS A 583 -8.85 7.72 -0.03
C CYS A 583 -9.34 7.28 -1.42
N ASN A 584 -8.54 7.44 -2.47
CA ASN A 584 -8.87 6.98 -3.83
C ASN A 584 -9.22 5.49 -3.84
N HIS A 585 -8.54 4.66 -3.05
CA HIS A 585 -8.76 3.21 -3.00
C HIS A 585 -10.09 2.86 -2.32
N HIS A 586 -10.33 3.38 -1.11
CA HIS A 586 -11.57 3.15 -0.36
C HIS A 586 -12.85 3.65 -1.05
N ARG A 587 -12.72 4.60 -2.00
CA ARG A 587 -13.84 5.15 -2.77
C ARG A 587 -14.64 4.09 -3.52
N ALA A 588 -14.05 2.98 -4.00
CA ALA A 588 -14.82 1.93 -4.67
C ALA A 588 -15.89 1.32 -3.75
N ALA A 589 -15.51 1.01 -2.50
CA ALA A 589 -16.46 0.53 -1.49
C ALA A 589 -17.49 1.61 -1.11
N ALA A 590 -17.07 2.88 -0.95
CA ALA A 590 -17.99 3.97 -0.64
C ALA A 590 -19.03 4.23 -1.75
N TYR A 591 -18.63 4.23 -3.02
CA TYR A 591 -19.54 4.38 -4.16
C TYR A 591 -20.46 3.17 -4.30
N PHE A 592 -19.94 1.94 -4.10
CA PHE A 592 -20.77 0.75 -4.14
C PHE A 592 -21.80 0.73 -3.00
N ALA A 593 -21.44 1.10 -1.78
CA ALA A 593 -22.36 1.22 -0.65
C ALA A 593 -23.53 2.17 -0.99
N GLU A 594 -23.23 3.39 -1.44
CA GLU A 594 -24.26 4.37 -1.83
C GLU A 594 -25.12 3.85 -3.01
N SER A 595 -24.55 3.07 -3.95
CA SER A 595 -25.28 2.51 -5.09
C SER A 595 -26.44 1.57 -4.71
N ILE A 596 -26.39 0.97 -3.52
CA ILE A 596 -27.36 -0.04 -3.07
C ILE A 596 -28.76 0.59 -2.95
N ASN A 597 -28.86 1.79 -2.37
CA ASN A 597 -30.12 2.51 -2.09
C ASN A 597 -30.20 3.92 -2.72
N SER A 598 -29.26 4.33 -3.58
CA SER A 598 -29.31 5.64 -4.25
C SER A 598 -30.48 5.73 -5.24
N ASN A 599 -31.43 6.64 -4.95
CA ASN A 599 -32.58 6.93 -5.80
C ASN A 599 -32.21 7.64 -7.12
N ILE A 600 -31.04 8.30 -7.18
CA ILE A 600 -30.55 9.00 -8.37
C ILE A 600 -29.59 8.13 -9.20
N GLY A 601 -28.79 7.29 -8.53
CA GLY A 601 -27.87 6.34 -9.17
C GLY A 601 -26.60 6.95 -9.75
N PHE A 602 -25.61 6.08 -9.96
CA PHE A 602 -24.33 6.41 -10.60
C PHE A 602 -24.39 6.03 -12.08
N TRP A 603 -24.59 7.00 -12.98
CA TRP A 603 -24.76 6.72 -14.41
C TRP A 603 -23.45 6.95 -15.18
N GLY A 604 -22.99 5.90 -15.84
CA GLY A 604 -21.84 5.94 -16.73
C GLY A 604 -22.18 5.81 -18.21
N TRP A 605 -21.19 6.03 -19.07
CA TRP A 605 -21.30 5.92 -20.52
C TRP A 605 -20.17 5.07 -21.12
N PRO A 606 -20.41 4.35 -22.23
CA PRO A 606 -19.40 3.50 -22.87
C PRO A 606 -18.33 4.34 -23.56
N CYS A 607 -17.07 3.99 -23.32
CA CYS A 607 -15.88 4.62 -23.92
C CYS A 607 -15.00 3.50 -24.53
N PRO A 608 -14.36 3.67 -25.71
CA PRO A 608 -13.67 2.56 -26.40
C PRO A 608 -12.46 1.96 -25.66
N GLY A 609 -12.03 2.58 -24.55
CA GLY A 609 -10.93 2.13 -23.71
C GLY A 609 -10.12 3.29 -23.16
N PHE A 610 -9.17 2.99 -22.26
CA PHE A 610 -8.42 4.01 -21.54
C PHE A 610 -7.62 4.98 -22.44
N VAL A 611 -7.13 4.51 -23.60
CA VAL A 611 -6.43 5.38 -24.57
C VAL A 611 -7.37 6.44 -25.16
N ALA A 612 -8.61 6.10 -25.48
CA ALA A 612 -9.60 7.06 -25.97
C ALA A 612 -9.99 8.07 -24.87
N TYR A 613 -10.08 7.62 -23.62
CA TYR A 613 -10.27 8.49 -22.45
C TYR A 613 -9.12 9.50 -22.28
N LEU A 614 -7.85 9.05 -22.32
CA LEU A 614 -6.67 9.92 -22.21
C LEU A 614 -6.58 10.97 -23.34
N LEU A 615 -7.07 10.64 -24.54
CA LEU A 615 -7.13 11.57 -25.68
C LEU A 615 -8.33 12.52 -25.62
N GLY A 616 -9.19 12.44 -24.58
CA GLY A 616 -10.41 13.24 -24.46
C GLY A 616 -11.57 12.79 -25.35
N LEU A 617 -11.43 11.67 -26.07
CA LEU A 617 -12.35 11.19 -27.11
C LEU A 617 -13.54 10.39 -26.55
N CYS A 618 -13.92 10.63 -25.29
CA CYS A 618 -15.02 9.94 -24.62
C CYS A 618 -16.00 10.92 -23.92
N PRO A 619 -16.68 11.80 -24.69
CA PRO A 619 -17.77 12.63 -24.18
C PRO A 619 -18.90 11.78 -23.60
N ALA A 620 -19.69 12.36 -22.70
CA ALA A 620 -20.82 11.68 -22.08
C ALA A 620 -21.94 11.45 -23.10
N ARG A 621 -22.41 10.21 -23.24
CA ARG A 621 -23.31 9.79 -24.32
C ARG A 621 -24.20 8.62 -23.91
N PHE A 622 -25.32 8.46 -24.60
CA PHE A 622 -26.20 7.31 -24.42
C PHE A 622 -25.70 6.08 -25.22
N PRO A 623 -26.03 4.84 -24.81
CA PRO A 623 -26.83 4.47 -23.65
C PRO A 623 -26.10 4.73 -22.32
N ALA A 624 -26.85 5.26 -21.34
CA ALA A 624 -26.35 5.46 -19.99
C ALA A 624 -26.56 4.18 -19.17
N VAL A 625 -25.50 3.65 -18.56
CA VAL A 625 -25.52 2.40 -17.78
C VAL A 625 -25.39 2.74 -16.29
N LEU A 626 -26.25 2.14 -15.46
CA LEU A 626 -26.22 2.30 -14.00
C LEU A 626 -25.11 1.42 -13.41
N MET A 627 -24.18 2.02 -12.66
CA MET A 627 -23.14 1.33 -11.90
C MET A 627 -23.68 0.83 -10.55
N GLY A 628 -23.15 -0.30 -10.07
CA GLY A 628 -23.29 -0.77 -8.69
C GLY A 628 -24.29 -1.92 -8.52
N GLU A 629 -24.91 -2.06 -7.35
CA GLU A 629 -25.79 -3.20 -7.04
C GLU A 629 -26.90 -3.40 -8.09
N ASN A 630 -27.49 -2.33 -8.60
CA ASN A 630 -28.61 -2.37 -9.56
C ASN A 630 -28.15 -2.35 -11.05
N VAL A 631 -26.89 -2.66 -11.35
CA VAL A 631 -26.36 -2.74 -12.73
C VAL A 631 -27.13 -3.76 -13.59
N ASN A 632 -27.32 -3.44 -14.87
CA ASN A 632 -27.88 -4.39 -15.83
C ASN A 632 -26.82 -5.45 -16.21
N ARG A 633 -27.09 -6.71 -15.86
CA ARG A 633 -26.18 -7.86 -16.12
C ARG A 633 -25.92 -8.13 -17.62
N THR A 634 -26.63 -7.49 -18.55
CA THR A 634 -26.36 -7.61 -20.00
C THR A 634 -25.41 -6.54 -20.56
N CYS A 635 -24.99 -5.55 -19.77
CA CYS A 635 -24.07 -4.50 -20.22
C CYS A 635 -22.61 -4.96 -20.10
N GLN A 636 -21.75 -4.56 -21.04
CA GLN A 636 -20.37 -5.00 -21.12
C GLN A 636 -19.40 -3.88 -21.54
N GLY A 637 -18.12 -4.03 -21.17
CA GLY A 637 -17.01 -3.18 -21.61
C GLY A 637 -16.70 -1.96 -20.74
N PHE A 638 -15.75 -1.14 -21.21
CA PHE A 638 -15.19 0.01 -20.50
C PHE A 638 -16.19 1.18 -20.40
N HIS A 639 -16.52 1.60 -19.18
CA HIS A 639 -17.46 2.69 -18.89
C HIS A 639 -16.82 3.77 -18.01
N LEU A 640 -17.11 5.05 -18.30
CA LEU A 640 -16.73 6.19 -17.47
C LEU A 640 -17.92 6.63 -16.62
N VAL A 641 -17.68 7.01 -15.36
CA VAL A 641 -18.70 7.51 -14.41
C VAL A 641 -18.18 8.79 -13.75
N LYS A 642 -19.05 9.76 -13.45
CA LYS A 642 -18.71 10.97 -12.66
C LYS A 642 -19.38 10.95 -11.28
N THR A 643 -18.75 11.58 -10.29
CA THR A 643 -19.25 11.69 -8.92
C THR A 643 -18.85 13.00 -8.25
N LYS A 644 -19.63 13.45 -7.28
CA LYS A 644 -19.26 14.57 -6.39
C LYS A 644 -18.07 14.22 -5.49
N ALA A 645 -17.47 15.25 -4.88
CA ALA A 645 -16.39 15.11 -3.90
C ALA A 645 -16.84 14.69 -2.48
N GLN A 646 -18.13 14.83 -2.16
CA GLN A 646 -18.72 14.56 -0.85
C GLN A 646 -20.02 13.76 -1.02
N SER A 647 -20.41 12.97 -0.01
CA SER A 647 -21.64 12.17 -0.07
C SER A 647 -22.88 13.07 0.11
N PRO A 648 -24.00 12.85 -0.63
CA PRO A 648 -24.20 11.80 -1.63
C PRO A 648 -23.39 12.06 -2.92
N TYR A 649 -22.54 11.09 -3.26
CA TYR A 649 -21.58 11.14 -4.35
C TYR A 649 -22.23 11.01 -5.73
N ALA A 650 -23.35 10.31 -5.82
CA ALA A 650 -24.08 10.09 -7.07
C ALA A 650 -24.58 11.43 -7.66
N GLU A 651 -24.47 11.60 -8.97
CA GLU A 651 -24.90 12.81 -9.67
C GLU A 651 -26.23 12.63 -10.42
N GLY A 652 -26.74 11.39 -10.51
CA GLY A 652 -27.86 11.06 -11.39
C GLY A 652 -27.42 10.89 -12.84
N LYS A 653 -28.35 11.08 -13.79
CA LYS A 653 -28.03 11.02 -15.22
C LYS A 653 -27.36 12.31 -15.66
N PHE A 654 -26.25 12.18 -16.37
CA PHE A 654 -25.60 13.29 -17.06
C PHE A 654 -26.51 13.87 -18.15
N THR A 655 -26.44 15.18 -18.34
CA THR A 655 -27.01 15.87 -19.50
C THR A 655 -26.04 15.77 -20.68
N VAL A 656 -26.58 15.60 -21.88
CA VAL A 656 -25.85 15.67 -23.16
C VAL A 656 -26.49 16.78 -23.97
N ASP A 657 -25.72 17.75 -24.45
CA ASP A 657 -26.25 18.79 -25.34
C ASP A 657 -26.65 18.16 -26.68
N GLN A 658 -27.78 18.59 -27.25
CA GLN A 658 -28.35 17.95 -28.45
C GLN A 658 -27.45 18.03 -29.70
N GLN A 659 -26.39 18.84 -29.68
CA GLN A 659 -25.42 18.97 -30.76
C GLN A 659 -24.39 17.83 -30.75
N ASP A 660 -24.09 17.25 -29.57
CA ASP A 660 -23.13 16.14 -29.41
C ASP A 660 -23.73 14.76 -29.76
N LEU A 661 -25.04 14.69 -30.05
CA LEU A 661 -25.74 13.45 -30.41
C LEU A 661 -25.67 13.08 -31.91
N TYR A 662 -25.02 13.89 -32.74
CA TYR A 662 -25.01 13.77 -34.20
C TYR A 662 -23.59 13.68 -34.83
N VAL A 663 -22.60 13.23 -34.05
CA VAL A 663 -21.17 13.09 -34.46
C VAL A 663 -20.69 11.66 -34.33
#